data_AF-A0A146G8F1-F1
#
_entry.id   AF-A0A146G8F1-F1
#
_cell.length_a   1.000
_cell.length_b   1.000
_cell.length_c   1.000
_cell.angle_alpha   90.00
_cell.angle_beta   90.00
_cell.angle_gamma   90.00
#
_symmetry.space_group_name_H-M   'P 1'
#
loop_
_entity.id
_entity.type
_entity.pdbx_description
1 polymer ?
#
loop_
_entity_poly.entity_id
_entity_poly.type
_entity_poly.pdbx_seq_one_letter_code
_entity_poly.pdbx_strand_id
1 'polypeptide(L)'
;MQSSHLCDSWFLRVGSLILGGVLVCVSARAEITLPRIFSDHAVLQKSDSVPVWGKGTPGEAVTVTLDKAVAQTVVGEDGKWKVVLDLDTAGAGPHELIAQGKNTLTAHDVLVGEVWLCSGQSNMDFPLGAFPIAKTEVPVSANTNLRQFLVKRGSSADPLDEVEGEWMVAGPATAGKFSAVAYFFGKQLQRDISAPVGLINSALGGTMIEAWMSNDALAADPVLKEGAEKAQNDRRAFDQYSERYKKWQKKYGREDRKQGDPATFAGPDVDTSDWRPVTLPGFFAEAGLPEAGAIWVRRKVPAPSAPDITPRKGIDMFLDNIRDSNEVYWNGRRVGSSPIDSVVHRYGVKGEYVNEGENVLALRVFSAGESGGVAPGGSRFQGNHVPFKGEWLAKVEYAFPPLDKAAMDEFPKRPATPIDSQNVAGYLYNGMIHPLIPYAIRGVIWYQGEGNWNRGYQYRAAFPAMIADWRAKWGRGDLPFYYCQIANLGAHSKQPERTSAFAEVREAQSMALSLPNTGQAVLIDVGEEEDIHPADKMSVGDRLARIALAQTYGKAVVFSGPVFDSMTLEGDKARIRFKHAAPGLLARPMPETYAPNSKSGRMVPLVRNSPRSEIEGFAICGEDKKWEWANARIEGETVVVWADAVPKPVAVRYAWAQNPFCNLYNTAGLPANPFRTDDFPLASRNAKY
;
A
#
# COMPACT_ATOMS: atom_id res chain seq x y z
N MET A 1 -71.85 -23.72 78.09
CA MET A 1 -72.71 -24.31 77.05
C MET A 1 -71.99 -24.21 75.72
N GLN A 2 -71.86 -25.35 75.05
CA GLN A 2 -71.44 -25.58 73.65
C GLN A 2 -72.05 -24.53 72.70
N SER A 3 -71.52 -24.19 71.53
CA SER A 3 -70.66 -24.81 70.50
C SER A 3 -70.45 -23.70 69.44
N SER A 4 -69.45 -23.61 68.58
CA SER A 4 -68.39 -24.52 68.11
C SER A 4 -67.54 -23.72 67.12
N HIS A 5 -66.21 -23.87 67.27
CA HIS A 5 -65.18 -24.13 66.25
C HIS A 5 -65.10 -23.28 64.97
N LEU A 6 -63.93 -22.85 64.49
CA LEU A 6 -62.52 -22.81 64.93
C LEU A 6 -61.73 -22.14 63.78
N CYS A 7 -60.56 -21.61 64.14
CA CYS A 7 -59.33 -21.44 63.34
C CYS A 7 -59.21 -20.27 62.34
N ASP A 8 -58.35 -19.32 62.73
CA ASP A 8 -56.99 -19.09 62.19
C ASP A 8 -56.83 -18.76 60.70
N SER A 9 -55.94 -17.89 60.22
CA SER A 9 -55.00 -16.93 60.80
C SER A 9 -54.33 -16.19 59.61
N TRP A 10 -54.13 -14.88 59.75
CA TRP A 10 -52.94 -14.11 59.31
C TRP A 10 -52.64 -13.81 57.81
N PHE A 11 -52.91 -12.54 57.47
CA PHE A 11 -52.02 -11.51 56.87
C PHE A 11 -51.00 -11.85 55.77
N LEU A 12 -51.10 -11.10 54.66
CA LEU A 12 -49.99 -10.26 54.17
C LEU A 12 -50.46 -9.13 53.25
N ARG A 13 -50.19 -7.88 53.67
CA ARG A 13 -50.27 -6.64 52.88
C ARG A 13 -48.95 -6.44 52.15
N VAL A 14 -48.99 -6.09 50.87
CA VAL A 14 -47.93 -5.31 50.21
C VAL A 14 -48.61 -4.25 49.34
N GLY A 15 -48.40 -2.98 49.69
CA GLY A 15 -48.88 -1.83 48.94
C GLY A 15 -48.06 -1.63 47.66
N SER A 16 -48.76 -1.42 46.55
CA SER A 16 -48.13 -1.05 45.28
C SER A 16 -48.10 0.48 45.16
N LEU A 17 -46.90 1.04 45.20
CA LEU A 17 -46.60 2.42 44.83
C LEU A 17 -46.73 2.55 43.30
N ILE A 18 -47.65 3.40 42.85
CA ILE A 18 -47.76 3.84 41.45
C ILE A 18 -46.67 4.89 41.22
N LEU A 19 -45.54 4.46 40.67
CA LEU A 19 -44.49 5.35 40.17
C LEU A 19 -44.87 5.73 38.73
N GLY A 20 -45.39 6.94 38.53
CA GLY A 20 -45.65 7.49 37.21
C GLY A 20 -44.34 7.70 36.46
N GLY A 21 -44.02 6.78 35.54
CA GLY A 21 -42.91 6.92 34.62
C GLY A 21 -43.19 8.03 33.61
N VAL A 22 -42.60 9.20 33.82
CA VAL A 22 -42.46 10.22 32.77
C VAL A 22 -41.52 9.63 31.72
N LEU A 23 -42.09 9.12 30.63
CA LEU A 23 -41.35 8.87 29.39
C LEU A 23 -40.85 10.22 28.89
N VAL A 24 -39.61 10.57 29.24
CA VAL A 24 -38.87 11.60 28.52
C VAL A 24 -38.57 11.01 27.14
N CYS A 25 -39.44 11.28 26.17
CA CYS A 25 -39.11 11.14 24.77
C CYS A 25 -37.96 12.11 24.48
N VAL A 26 -36.72 11.62 24.57
CA VAL A 26 -35.59 12.29 23.95
C VAL A 26 -35.90 12.26 22.46
N SER A 27 -36.41 13.37 21.93
CA SER A 27 -36.49 13.56 20.49
C SER A 27 -35.08 13.43 19.95
N ALA A 28 -34.75 12.28 19.37
CA ALA A 28 -33.54 12.12 18.60
C ALA A 28 -33.60 13.20 17.50
N ARG A 29 -32.80 14.25 17.66
CA ARG A 29 -32.58 15.24 16.61
C ARG A 29 -31.81 14.51 15.52
N ALA A 30 -32.55 13.96 14.58
CA ALA A 30 -31.97 13.33 13.42
C ALA A 30 -31.56 14.46 12.46
N GLU A 31 -30.25 14.57 12.29
CA GLU A 31 -29.52 15.63 11.61
C GLU A 31 -28.83 15.03 10.38
N ILE A 32 -28.77 15.76 9.26
CA ILE A 32 -27.97 15.34 8.11
C ILE A 32 -26.48 15.39 8.45
N THR A 33 -25.69 14.55 7.78
CA THR A 33 -24.23 14.51 7.85
C THR A 33 -23.61 14.57 6.45
N LEU A 34 -22.37 15.06 6.37
CA LEU A 34 -21.52 15.04 5.17
C LEU A 34 -20.30 14.15 5.41
N PRO A 35 -19.90 13.31 4.42
CA PRO A 35 -18.62 12.63 4.42
C PRO A 35 -17.45 13.62 4.50
N ARG A 36 -16.35 13.21 5.13
CA ARG A 36 -15.17 14.07 5.36
C ARG A 36 -14.52 14.64 4.10
N ILE A 37 -14.76 14.04 2.93
CA ILE A 37 -14.27 14.59 1.66
C ILE A 37 -14.95 15.92 1.28
N PHE A 38 -16.13 16.20 1.82
CA PHE A 38 -16.83 17.48 1.76
C PHE A 38 -16.60 18.24 3.07
N SER A 39 -15.39 18.78 3.23
CA SER A 39 -14.97 19.55 4.41
C SER A 39 -14.22 20.81 3.99
N ASP A 40 -13.81 21.60 4.97
CA ASP A 40 -13.02 22.82 4.72
C ASP A 40 -11.83 22.54 3.81
N HIS A 41 -11.51 23.51 2.95
CA HIS A 41 -10.45 23.42 1.96
C HIS A 41 -10.69 22.40 0.82
N ALA A 42 -11.88 21.80 0.69
CA ALA A 42 -12.15 20.87 -0.41
C ALA A 42 -11.96 21.49 -1.80
N VAL A 43 -11.66 20.63 -2.78
CA VAL A 43 -11.67 20.99 -4.21
C VAL A 43 -12.68 20.12 -4.93
N LEU A 44 -13.75 20.74 -5.44
CA LEU A 44 -14.74 20.06 -6.28
C LEU A 44 -14.34 20.16 -7.75
N GLN A 45 -14.64 19.11 -8.52
CA GLN A 45 -14.40 19.10 -9.96
C GLN A 45 -15.29 20.13 -10.67
N LYS A 46 -14.70 20.93 -11.55
CA LYS A 46 -15.44 21.76 -12.50
C LYS A 46 -16.08 20.85 -13.55
N SER A 47 -17.38 20.64 -13.44
CA SER A 47 -18.24 19.81 -14.30
C SER A 47 -19.70 20.23 -14.12
N ASP A 48 -20.52 19.99 -15.14
CA ASP A 48 -22.00 19.99 -15.09
C ASP A 48 -22.62 18.92 -14.19
N SER A 49 -21.85 17.92 -13.79
CA SER A 49 -22.31 16.79 -12.98
C SER A 49 -21.36 16.52 -11.81
N VAL A 50 -21.61 17.17 -10.68
CA VAL A 50 -20.83 17.04 -9.44
C VAL A 50 -21.70 16.47 -8.31
N PRO A 51 -21.58 15.16 -8.02
CA PRO A 51 -22.32 14.56 -6.92
C PRO A 51 -21.87 15.08 -5.55
N VAL A 52 -22.84 15.44 -4.71
CA VAL A 52 -22.65 15.69 -3.27
C VAL A 52 -23.64 14.81 -2.53
N TRP A 53 -23.18 14.10 -1.49
CA TRP A 53 -24.00 13.11 -0.80
C TRP A 53 -23.73 13.11 0.70
N GLY A 54 -24.61 12.43 1.43
CA GLY A 54 -24.50 12.26 2.87
C GLY A 54 -25.55 11.32 3.43
N LYS A 55 -25.69 11.35 4.76
CA LYS A 55 -26.71 10.59 5.49
C LYS A 55 -27.68 11.54 6.20
N GLY A 56 -28.84 11.04 6.59
CA GLY A 56 -29.84 11.82 7.32
C GLY A 56 -31.06 11.00 7.71
N THR A 57 -32.10 11.67 8.22
CA THR A 57 -33.39 11.04 8.51
C THR A 57 -34.16 10.74 7.23
N PRO A 58 -34.67 9.52 6.99
CA PRO A 58 -35.58 9.26 5.88
C PRO A 58 -36.73 10.29 5.77
N GLY A 59 -37.01 10.74 4.55
CA GLY A 59 -38.05 11.74 4.25
C GLY A 59 -37.66 13.19 4.52
N GLU A 60 -36.45 13.46 5.04
CA GLU A 60 -35.95 14.82 5.25
C GLU A 60 -35.55 15.49 3.93
N ALA A 61 -36.01 16.74 3.71
CA ALA A 61 -35.60 17.52 2.55
C ALA A 61 -34.18 18.08 2.75
N VAL A 62 -33.34 17.99 1.73
CA VAL A 62 -31.96 18.49 1.74
C VAL A 62 -31.75 19.42 0.55
N THR A 63 -31.25 20.62 0.81
CA THR A 63 -30.77 21.56 -0.22
C THR A 63 -29.27 21.70 -0.10
N VAL A 64 -28.54 21.62 -1.21
CA VAL A 64 -27.11 21.89 -1.25
C VAL A 64 -26.84 23.07 -2.17
N THR A 65 -26.01 24.00 -1.71
CA THR A 65 -25.60 25.18 -2.47
C THR A 65 -24.08 25.34 -2.50
N LEU A 66 -23.57 25.81 -3.63
CA LEU A 66 -22.19 26.30 -3.78
C LEU A 66 -22.16 27.35 -4.90
N ASP A 67 -21.61 28.53 -4.62
CA ASP A 67 -21.70 29.68 -5.52
C ASP A 67 -23.18 29.96 -5.91
N LYS A 68 -23.50 29.92 -7.21
CA LYS A 68 -24.88 30.05 -7.74
C LYS A 68 -25.55 28.71 -7.96
N ALA A 69 -24.84 27.59 -7.82
CA ALA A 69 -25.37 26.26 -8.02
C ALA A 69 -26.21 25.85 -6.81
N VAL A 70 -27.42 25.34 -7.08
CA VAL A 70 -28.35 24.88 -6.07
C VAL A 70 -28.96 23.57 -6.56
N ALA A 71 -28.99 22.56 -5.70
CA ALA A 71 -29.68 21.31 -5.96
C ALA A 71 -30.42 20.82 -4.71
N GLN A 72 -31.49 20.09 -4.91
CA GLN A 72 -32.36 19.60 -3.83
C GLN A 72 -32.65 18.11 -3.99
N THR A 73 -32.85 17.45 -2.87
CA THR A 73 -33.24 16.04 -2.80
C THR A 73 -33.98 15.75 -1.50
N VAL A 74 -34.43 14.52 -1.34
CA VAL A 74 -34.99 14.00 -0.08
C VAL A 74 -34.15 12.80 0.34
N VAL A 75 -33.89 12.67 1.64
CA VAL A 75 -33.21 11.50 2.19
C VAL A 75 -34.07 10.25 1.96
N GLY A 76 -33.46 9.22 1.36
CA GLY A 76 -34.11 7.95 1.08
C GLY A 76 -34.38 7.12 2.34
N GLU A 77 -35.16 6.05 2.18
CA GLU A 77 -35.47 5.08 3.24
C GLU A 77 -34.23 4.37 3.79
N ASP A 78 -33.15 4.31 3.02
CA ASP A 78 -31.84 3.78 3.43
C ASP A 78 -31.02 4.77 4.27
N GLY A 79 -31.57 5.95 4.56
CA GLY A 79 -30.92 7.02 5.31
C GLY A 79 -29.85 7.77 4.52
N LYS A 80 -29.74 7.57 3.20
CA LYS A 80 -28.77 8.25 2.33
C LYS A 80 -29.45 9.32 1.48
N TRP A 81 -28.70 10.36 1.14
CA TRP A 81 -29.14 11.38 0.19
C TRP A 81 -28.01 11.74 -0.77
N LYS A 82 -28.38 12.16 -1.98
CA LYS A 82 -27.45 12.63 -3.00
C LYS A 82 -28.13 13.71 -3.85
N VAL A 83 -27.37 14.75 -4.15
CA VAL A 83 -27.69 15.76 -5.17
C VAL A 83 -26.60 15.76 -6.23
N VAL A 84 -26.87 16.40 -7.37
CA VAL A 84 -25.87 16.68 -8.40
C VAL A 84 -25.87 18.18 -8.64
N LEU A 85 -24.74 18.83 -8.43
CA LEU A 85 -24.53 20.24 -8.73
C LEU A 85 -23.95 20.40 -10.14
N ASP A 86 -24.43 21.41 -10.85
CA ASP A 86 -23.79 21.93 -12.07
C ASP A 86 -22.82 23.05 -11.68
N LEU A 87 -21.52 22.78 -11.80
CA LEU A 87 -20.43 23.70 -11.47
C LEU A 87 -19.66 24.16 -12.72
N ASP A 88 -20.15 23.94 -13.94
CA ASP A 88 -19.42 24.25 -15.17
C ASP A 88 -19.13 25.76 -15.32
N THR A 89 -20.04 26.59 -14.81
CA THR A 89 -19.91 28.05 -14.83
C THR A 89 -19.41 28.65 -13.52
N ALA A 90 -19.21 27.83 -12.49
CA ALA A 90 -18.75 28.32 -11.19
C ALA A 90 -17.35 28.95 -11.29
N GLY A 91 -17.17 30.03 -10.52
CA GLY A 91 -15.85 30.63 -10.31
C GLY A 91 -14.93 29.67 -9.55
N ALA A 92 -13.62 29.91 -9.57
CA ALA A 92 -12.65 29.05 -8.89
C ALA A 92 -12.84 28.99 -7.35
N GLY A 93 -13.45 30.01 -6.75
CA GLY A 93 -13.60 30.16 -5.30
C GLY A 93 -12.56 31.11 -4.69
N PRO A 94 -12.46 31.16 -3.35
CA PRO A 94 -13.14 30.28 -2.39
C PRO A 94 -14.65 30.49 -2.31
N HIS A 95 -15.38 29.39 -2.10
CA HIS A 95 -16.83 29.35 -1.87
C HIS A 95 -17.15 28.68 -0.54
N GLU A 96 -18.42 28.75 -0.15
CA GLU A 96 -18.98 27.89 0.90
C GLU A 96 -19.83 26.80 0.25
N LEU A 97 -19.59 25.54 0.62
CA LEU A 97 -20.51 24.44 0.31
C LEU A 97 -21.45 24.29 1.50
N ILE A 98 -22.74 24.56 1.29
CA ILE A 98 -23.75 24.53 2.35
C ILE A 98 -24.72 23.39 2.06
N ALA A 99 -24.86 22.45 2.99
CA ALA A 99 -25.91 21.43 2.98
C ALA A 99 -26.91 21.75 4.09
N GLN A 100 -28.17 22.00 3.70
CA GLN A 100 -29.24 22.43 4.59
C GLN A 100 -30.38 21.41 4.60
N GLY A 101 -30.61 20.82 5.77
CA GLY A 101 -31.79 20.03 6.13
C GLY A 101 -32.43 20.61 7.40
N LYS A 102 -32.70 19.77 8.40
CA LYS A 102 -33.11 20.23 9.75
C LYS A 102 -31.97 20.94 10.50
N ASN A 103 -30.72 20.59 10.18
CA ASN A 103 -29.50 21.30 10.55
C ASN A 103 -28.83 21.87 9.29
N THR A 104 -27.85 22.75 9.48
CA THR A 104 -27.03 23.31 8.40
C THR A 104 -25.58 22.91 8.61
N LEU A 105 -24.96 22.35 7.58
CA LEU A 105 -23.54 22.02 7.52
C LEU A 105 -22.88 22.94 6.49
N THR A 106 -21.77 23.55 6.85
CA THR A 106 -20.99 24.41 5.96
C THR A 106 -19.55 23.91 5.91
N ALA A 107 -19.05 23.70 4.70
CA ALA A 107 -17.62 23.57 4.45
C ALA A 107 -17.11 24.89 3.84
N HIS A 108 -16.11 25.49 4.48
CA HIS A 108 -15.54 26.78 4.10
C HIS A 108 -14.33 26.62 3.18
N ASP A 109 -13.99 27.69 2.46
CA ASP A 109 -12.84 27.71 1.56
C ASP A 109 -12.88 26.56 0.55
N VAL A 110 -14.01 26.32 -0.11
CA VAL A 110 -14.13 25.27 -1.14
C VAL A 110 -13.74 25.86 -2.50
N LEU A 111 -12.86 25.18 -3.24
CA LEU A 111 -12.49 25.56 -4.60
C LEU A 111 -13.22 24.70 -5.65
N VAL A 112 -13.42 25.27 -6.83
CA VAL A 112 -13.89 24.55 -8.03
C VAL A 112 -12.76 24.52 -9.05
N GLY A 113 -12.33 23.33 -9.45
CA GLY A 113 -11.17 23.15 -10.32
C GLY A 113 -11.02 21.73 -10.83
N GLU A 114 -9.79 21.23 -10.90
CA GLU A 114 -9.48 19.90 -11.41
C GLU A 114 -9.16 18.93 -10.28
N VAL A 115 -9.81 17.77 -10.24
CA VAL A 115 -9.63 16.77 -9.18
C VAL A 115 -9.04 15.49 -9.75
N TRP A 116 -7.94 15.03 -9.17
CA TRP A 116 -7.25 13.81 -9.58
C TRP A 116 -7.16 12.81 -8.42
N LEU A 117 -7.58 11.57 -8.66
CA LEU A 117 -7.35 10.46 -7.73
C LEU A 117 -5.91 9.97 -7.90
N CYS A 118 -5.15 9.99 -6.82
CA CYS A 118 -3.75 9.57 -6.77
C CYS A 118 -3.68 8.27 -5.96
N SER A 119 -3.42 7.14 -6.63
CA SER A 119 -3.51 5.82 -5.99
C SER A 119 -2.36 4.89 -6.39
N GLY A 120 -2.30 3.74 -5.72
CA GLY A 120 -1.25 2.73 -5.88
C GLY A 120 -0.54 2.45 -4.57
N GLN A 121 0.75 2.12 -4.66
CA GLN A 121 1.55 1.68 -3.52
C GLN A 121 2.54 2.74 -3.02
N SER A 122 3.62 2.30 -2.39
CA SER A 122 4.60 3.13 -1.67
C SER A 122 5.11 4.30 -2.49
N ASN A 123 5.41 4.10 -3.78
CA ASN A 123 5.93 5.16 -4.61
C ASN A 123 4.94 6.32 -4.87
N MET A 124 3.62 6.07 -4.81
CA MET A 124 2.58 7.10 -4.76
C MET A 124 2.36 7.62 -3.33
N ASP A 125 2.44 6.75 -2.31
CA ASP A 125 2.13 7.07 -0.91
C ASP A 125 3.22 7.90 -0.20
N PHE A 126 4.51 7.75 -0.58
CA PHE A 126 5.62 8.37 0.13
C PHE A 126 5.52 9.91 0.16
N PRO A 127 5.60 10.53 1.35
CA PRO A 127 5.46 11.96 1.48
C PRO A 127 6.69 12.71 0.92
N LEU A 128 6.50 13.93 0.40
CA LEU A 128 7.56 14.79 -0.11
C LEU A 128 8.69 14.95 0.90
N GLY A 129 8.36 15.14 2.19
CA GLY A 129 9.32 15.30 3.28
C GLY A 129 10.26 14.11 3.51
N ALA A 130 9.98 12.95 2.91
CA ALA A 130 10.86 11.77 2.96
C ALA A 130 12.05 11.84 1.98
N PHE A 131 12.08 12.82 1.07
CA PHE A 131 13.08 12.92 0.02
C PHE A 131 13.99 14.14 0.17
N PRO A 132 15.26 14.06 -0.27
CA PRO A 132 16.22 15.16 -0.17
C PRO A 132 15.72 16.49 -0.76
N ILE A 133 14.96 16.43 -1.87
CA ILE A 133 14.41 17.61 -2.57
C ILE A 133 13.48 18.46 -1.67
N ALA A 134 12.89 17.88 -0.62
CA ALA A 134 12.05 18.62 0.31
C ALA A 134 12.76 19.80 0.98
N LYS A 135 14.08 19.72 1.19
CA LYS A 135 14.88 20.79 1.80
C LYS A 135 14.84 22.09 1.01
N THR A 136 14.71 21.99 -0.31
CA THR A 136 14.64 23.15 -1.21
C THR A 136 13.21 23.43 -1.66
N GLU A 137 12.37 22.40 -1.78
CA GLU A 137 11.02 22.52 -2.32
C GLU A 137 10.00 23.01 -1.27
N VAL A 138 10.01 22.44 -0.05
CA VAL A 138 9.00 22.77 0.98
C VAL A 138 9.05 24.24 1.42
N PRO A 139 10.21 24.90 1.61
CA PRO A 139 10.23 26.31 2.03
C PRO A 139 9.53 27.28 1.07
N VAL A 140 9.43 26.93 -0.22
CA VAL A 140 8.83 27.76 -1.28
C VAL A 140 7.51 27.21 -1.80
N SER A 141 6.89 26.27 -1.07
CA SER A 141 5.75 25.48 -1.55
C SER A 141 4.38 26.14 -1.37
N ALA A 142 4.31 27.42 -1.01
CA ALA A 142 3.06 28.14 -0.79
C ALA A 142 2.24 28.21 -2.08
N ASN A 143 1.09 27.51 -2.11
CA ASN A 143 0.18 27.51 -3.25
C ASN A 143 -1.25 27.20 -2.76
N THR A 144 -2.08 28.24 -2.63
CA THR A 144 -3.47 28.10 -2.14
C THR A 144 -4.39 27.33 -3.09
N ASN A 145 -4.00 27.25 -4.37
CA ASN A 145 -4.73 26.55 -5.43
C ASN A 145 -4.31 25.09 -5.60
N LEU A 146 -3.36 24.58 -4.81
CA LEU A 146 -2.97 23.18 -4.81
C LEU A 146 -3.32 22.56 -3.46
N ARG A 147 -4.16 21.52 -3.47
CA ARG A 147 -4.65 20.90 -2.24
C ARG A 147 -4.61 19.39 -2.34
N GLN A 148 -4.45 18.73 -1.20
CA GLN A 148 -4.49 17.27 -1.11
C GLN A 148 -5.50 16.84 -0.06
N PHE A 149 -6.39 15.92 -0.40
CA PHE A 149 -7.12 15.10 0.56
C PHE A 149 -6.32 13.84 0.83
N LEU A 150 -5.82 13.67 2.06
CA LEU A 150 -5.11 12.44 2.44
C LEU A 150 -6.10 11.43 3.02
N VAL A 151 -6.36 10.34 2.28
CA VAL A 151 -7.20 9.25 2.77
C VAL A 151 -6.45 8.50 3.87
N LYS A 152 -7.12 8.30 5.01
CA LYS A 152 -6.59 7.45 6.09
C LYS A 152 -6.49 6.01 5.58
N ARG A 153 -5.32 5.40 5.78
CA ARG A 153 -5.04 4.02 5.38
C ARG A 153 -5.97 3.06 6.14
N GLY A 154 -6.65 2.17 5.41
CA GLY A 154 -7.53 1.17 6.01
C GLY A 154 -8.01 0.13 5.00
N SER A 155 -7.79 -1.15 5.29
CA SER A 155 -8.33 -2.26 4.53
C SER A 155 -9.66 -2.71 5.15
N SER A 156 -10.68 -3.03 4.34
CA SER A 156 -11.97 -3.51 4.82
C SER A 156 -12.44 -4.74 4.06
N ALA A 157 -12.97 -5.74 4.77
CA ALA A 157 -13.58 -6.90 4.12
C ALA A 157 -14.81 -6.52 3.31
N ASP A 158 -15.59 -5.55 3.81
CA ASP A 158 -16.82 -5.06 3.20
C ASP A 158 -16.63 -3.65 2.63
N PRO A 159 -17.30 -3.28 1.53
CA PRO A 159 -17.25 -1.93 0.98
C PRO A 159 -17.69 -0.89 2.02
N LEU A 160 -16.85 0.12 2.27
CA LEU A 160 -17.20 1.22 3.15
C LEU A 160 -17.97 2.31 2.40
N ASP A 161 -18.84 3.01 3.12
CA ASP A 161 -19.62 4.15 2.60
C ASP A 161 -18.83 5.46 2.61
N GLU A 162 -17.83 5.59 3.51
CA GLU A 162 -17.11 6.83 3.76
C GLU A 162 -15.62 6.55 4.03
N VAL A 163 -14.78 7.52 3.65
CA VAL A 163 -13.36 7.56 4.04
C VAL A 163 -13.16 8.51 5.21
N GLU A 164 -12.20 8.18 6.07
CA GLU A 164 -11.55 9.18 6.92
C GLU A 164 -10.43 9.89 6.15
N GLY A 165 -10.19 11.16 6.47
CA GLY A 165 -9.11 11.94 5.85
C GLY A 165 -9.26 13.44 6.13
N GLU A 166 -8.29 14.21 5.66
CA GLU A 166 -8.28 15.68 5.78
C GLU A 166 -7.76 16.33 4.49
N TRP A 167 -8.37 17.47 4.13
CA TRP A 167 -7.84 18.37 3.11
C TRP A 167 -6.71 19.23 3.69
N MET A 168 -5.64 19.38 2.93
CA MET A 168 -4.52 20.24 3.27
C MET A 168 -4.20 21.17 2.09
N VAL A 169 -4.05 22.46 2.37
CA VAL A 169 -3.55 23.45 1.41
C VAL A 169 -2.04 23.33 1.30
N ALA A 170 -1.46 23.41 0.10
CA ALA A 170 -0.02 23.34 -0.09
C ALA A 170 0.68 24.59 0.48
N GLY A 171 1.64 24.37 1.38
CA GLY A 171 2.47 25.43 1.97
C GLY A 171 3.60 24.86 2.82
N PRO A 172 4.52 25.71 3.30
CA PRO A 172 5.73 25.24 3.99
C PRO A 172 5.45 24.35 5.22
N ALA A 173 4.30 24.53 5.88
CA ALA A 173 3.90 23.71 7.03
C ALA A 173 3.28 22.34 6.65
N THR A 174 2.81 22.18 5.41
CA THR A 174 1.95 21.05 5.00
C THR A 174 2.50 20.26 3.82
N ALA A 175 3.21 20.89 2.89
CA ALA A 175 3.68 20.26 1.65
C ALA A 175 4.59 19.06 1.89
N GLY A 176 5.33 19.04 3.01
CA GLY A 176 6.09 17.87 3.43
C GLY A 176 5.25 16.59 3.63
N LYS A 177 3.93 16.71 3.85
CA LYS A 177 2.98 15.58 4.01
C LYS A 177 2.28 15.19 2.69
N PHE A 178 2.45 15.94 1.62
CA PHE A 178 1.86 15.58 0.32
C PHE A 178 2.57 14.34 -0.22
N SER A 179 1.86 13.50 -0.98
CA SER A 179 2.53 12.52 -1.85
C SER A 179 3.54 13.25 -2.73
N ALA A 180 4.79 12.80 -2.75
CA ALA A 180 5.84 13.48 -3.52
C ALA A 180 5.50 13.50 -5.02
N VAL A 181 5.02 12.37 -5.56
CA VAL A 181 4.63 12.25 -6.97
C VAL A 181 3.42 13.12 -7.27
N ALA A 182 2.36 13.01 -6.46
CA ALA A 182 1.14 13.79 -6.67
C ALA A 182 1.40 15.29 -6.52
N TYR A 183 2.28 15.71 -5.59
CA TYR A 183 2.68 17.09 -5.41
C TYR A 183 3.29 17.69 -6.68
N PHE A 184 4.32 17.04 -7.26
CA PHE A 184 4.95 17.55 -8.49
C PHE A 184 4.00 17.49 -9.68
N PHE A 185 3.20 16.43 -9.81
CA PHE A 185 2.12 16.35 -10.80
C PHE A 185 1.16 17.53 -10.70
N GLY A 186 0.59 17.75 -9.50
CA GLY A 186 -0.40 18.77 -9.25
C GLY A 186 0.16 20.18 -9.36
N LYS A 187 1.38 20.42 -8.86
CA LYS A 187 2.09 21.71 -8.98
C LYS A 187 2.30 22.08 -10.45
N GLN A 188 2.80 21.14 -11.25
CA GLN A 188 3.06 21.35 -12.66
C GLN A 188 1.75 21.56 -13.44
N LEU A 189 0.73 20.74 -13.17
CA LEU A 189 -0.57 20.85 -13.80
C LEU A 189 -1.25 22.19 -13.46
N GLN A 190 -1.36 22.53 -12.17
CA GLN A 190 -1.98 23.76 -11.65
C GLN A 190 -1.38 25.00 -12.29
N ARG A 191 -0.05 25.05 -12.44
CA ARG A 191 0.66 26.15 -13.10
C ARG A 191 0.27 26.31 -14.56
N ASP A 192 0.20 25.21 -15.30
CA ASP A 192 0.06 25.24 -16.77
C ASP A 192 -1.41 25.35 -17.23
N ILE A 193 -2.38 24.97 -16.38
CA ILE A 193 -3.80 25.16 -16.64
C ILE A 193 -4.39 26.39 -15.95
N SER A 194 -3.66 27.00 -15.01
CA SER A 194 -4.08 28.19 -14.24
C SER A 194 -5.43 28.02 -13.51
N ALA A 195 -5.70 26.83 -12.98
CA ALA A 195 -6.92 26.51 -12.24
C ALA A 195 -6.57 25.76 -10.93
N PRO A 196 -7.43 25.77 -9.90
CA PRO A 196 -7.24 24.95 -8.71
C PRO A 196 -7.07 23.47 -9.05
N VAL A 197 -6.20 22.78 -8.32
CA VAL A 197 -5.97 21.33 -8.43
C VAL A 197 -6.12 20.68 -7.06
N GLY A 198 -7.05 19.72 -6.98
CA GLY A 198 -7.25 18.84 -5.84
C GLY A 198 -6.69 17.45 -6.10
N LEU A 199 -5.90 16.94 -5.16
CA LEU A 199 -5.29 15.62 -5.23
C LEU A 199 -5.90 14.73 -4.14
N ILE A 200 -6.65 13.70 -4.50
CA ILE A 200 -7.15 12.71 -3.53
C ILE A 200 -6.09 11.62 -3.43
N ASN A 201 -5.26 11.63 -2.39
CA ASN A 201 -4.24 10.61 -2.17
C ASN A 201 -4.84 9.41 -1.43
N SER A 202 -5.04 8.31 -2.16
CA SER A 202 -5.54 7.03 -1.70
C SER A 202 -4.55 5.92 -2.09
N ALA A 203 -3.41 5.87 -1.41
CA ALA A 203 -2.30 4.95 -1.69
C ALA A 203 -1.78 4.28 -0.41
N LEU A 204 -1.22 3.06 -0.56
CA LEU A 204 -0.68 2.30 0.58
C LEU A 204 0.51 1.40 0.18
N GLY A 205 1.65 1.59 0.84
CA GLY A 205 2.87 0.83 0.61
C GLY A 205 2.80 -0.69 0.77
N GLY A 206 3.54 -1.41 -0.08
CA GLY A 206 3.67 -2.87 0.00
C GLY A 206 2.42 -3.65 -0.43
N THR A 207 1.64 -3.07 -1.36
CA THR A 207 0.35 -3.61 -1.78
C THR A 207 0.40 -4.21 -3.19
N MET A 208 -0.36 -5.28 -3.41
CA MET A 208 -0.55 -5.93 -4.69
C MET A 208 -1.84 -5.44 -5.35
N ILE A 209 -1.90 -5.49 -6.69
CA ILE A 209 -3.04 -4.96 -7.45
C ILE A 209 -4.38 -5.60 -7.06
N GLU A 210 -4.39 -6.88 -6.69
CA GLU A 210 -5.60 -7.61 -6.33
C GLU A 210 -6.35 -6.98 -5.14
N ALA A 211 -5.62 -6.34 -4.22
CA ALA A 211 -6.23 -5.62 -3.09
C ALA A 211 -7.03 -4.38 -3.54
N TRP A 212 -6.69 -3.79 -4.69
CA TRP A 212 -7.27 -2.57 -5.26
C TRP A 212 -8.36 -2.83 -6.31
N MET A 213 -8.61 -4.09 -6.65
CA MET A 213 -9.67 -4.51 -7.57
C MET A 213 -10.97 -4.75 -6.81
N SER A 214 -12.13 -4.43 -7.40
CA SER A 214 -13.40 -4.90 -6.83
C SER A 214 -13.55 -6.42 -6.95
N ASN A 215 -14.44 -7.01 -6.15
CA ASN A 215 -14.76 -8.44 -6.28
C ASN A 215 -15.33 -8.78 -7.67
N ASP A 216 -16.02 -7.85 -8.33
CA ASP A 216 -16.55 -8.06 -9.69
C ASP A 216 -15.40 -8.16 -10.71
N ALA A 217 -14.40 -7.27 -10.61
CA ALA A 217 -13.22 -7.30 -11.46
C ALA A 217 -12.39 -8.57 -11.26
N LEU A 218 -12.24 -9.01 -10.02
CA LEU A 218 -11.56 -10.26 -9.68
C LEU A 218 -12.32 -11.47 -10.22
N ALA A 219 -13.65 -11.48 -10.13
CA ALA A 219 -14.49 -12.57 -10.59
C ALA A 219 -14.53 -12.73 -12.12
N ALA A 220 -14.17 -11.68 -12.87
CA ALA A 220 -14.15 -11.69 -14.34
C ALA A 220 -13.02 -12.54 -14.93
N ASP A 221 -11.96 -12.84 -14.17
CA ASP A 221 -10.86 -13.72 -14.57
C ASP A 221 -10.79 -14.95 -13.65
N PRO A 222 -10.87 -16.20 -14.16
CA PRO A 222 -10.88 -17.39 -13.32
C PRO A 222 -9.65 -17.56 -12.41
N VAL A 223 -8.47 -17.12 -12.86
CA VAL A 223 -7.22 -17.24 -12.08
C VAL A 223 -7.18 -16.19 -10.96
N LEU A 224 -7.62 -14.96 -11.25
CA LEU A 224 -7.76 -13.93 -10.21
C LEU A 224 -8.83 -14.29 -9.19
N LYS A 225 -9.97 -14.82 -9.66
CA LYS A 225 -11.07 -15.28 -8.80
C LYS A 225 -10.60 -16.35 -7.82
N GLU A 226 -9.94 -17.40 -8.30
CA GLU A 226 -9.46 -18.50 -7.45
C GLU A 226 -8.51 -17.99 -6.35
N GLY A 227 -7.53 -17.17 -6.73
CA GLY A 227 -6.58 -16.58 -5.77
C GLY A 227 -7.27 -15.65 -4.77
N ALA A 228 -8.20 -14.82 -5.23
CA ALA A 228 -8.98 -13.91 -4.37
C ALA A 228 -9.83 -14.69 -3.35
N GLU A 229 -10.59 -15.68 -3.80
CA GLU A 229 -11.41 -16.53 -2.93
C GLU A 229 -10.54 -17.25 -1.90
N LYS A 230 -9.39 -17.78 -2.30
CA LYS A 230 -8.44 -18.40 -1.38
C LYS A 230 -7.95 -17.41 -0.32
N ALA A 231 -7.43 -16.25 -0.72
CA ALA A 231 -6.90 -15.25 0.20
C ALA A 231 -7.96 -14.75 1.19
N GLN A 232 -9.18 -14.50 0.71
CA GLN A 232 -10.30 -14.08 1.54
C GLN A 232 -10.78 -15.20 2.49
N ASN A 233 -10.81 -16.45 2.03
CA ASN A 233 -11.15 -17.61 2.87
C ASN A 233 -10.11 -17.84 3.97
N ASP A 234 -8.82 -17.78 3.64
CA ASP A 234 -7.73 -17.93 4.60
C ASP A 234 -7.82 -16.84 5.68
N ARG A 235 -8.09 -15.59 5.27
CA ARG A 235 -8.32 -14.47 6.20
C ARG A 235 -9.53 -14.73 7.09
N ARG A 236 -10.69 -15.07 6.52
CA ARG A 236 -11.91 -15.38 7.31
C ARG A 236 -11.69 -16.52 8.30
N ALA A 237 -11.02 -17.60 7.87
CA ALA A 237 -10.74 -18.74 8.73
C ALA A 237 -9.84 -18.36 9.92
N PHE A 238 -8.87 -17.48 9.68
CA PHE A 238 -7.95 -16.96 10.68
C PHE A 238 -8.62 -15.96 11.64
N ASP A 239 -9.46 -15.05 11.15
CA ASP A 239 -10.20 -14.11 12.00
C ASP A 239 -11.20 -14.87 12.92
N GLN A 240 -11.85 -15.90 12.40
CA GLN A 240 -12.72 -16.78 13.20
C GLN A 240 -11.95 -17.67 14.18
N TYR A 241 -10.66 -17.94 13.93
CA TYR A 241 -9.83 -18.78 14.81
C TYR A 241 -9.65 -18.13 16.18
N SER A 242 -9.42 -16.81 16.24
CA SER A 242 -9.30 -16.06 17.50
C SER A 242 -10.51 -16.27 18.41
N GLU A 243 -11.71 -16.15 17.86
CA GLU A 243 -12.96 -16.29 18.60
C GLU A 243 -13.23 -17.73 19.04
N ARG A 244 -12.89 -18.72 18.21
CA ARG A 244 -12.95 -20.14 18.62
C ARG A 244 -11.95 -20.43 19.73
N TYR A 245 -10.73 -19.90 19.64
CA TYR A 245 -9.68 -20.07 20.64
C TYR A 245 -10.08 -19.47 21.99
N LYS A 246 -10.56 -18.21 22.02
CA LYS A 246 -11.07 -17.58 23.25
C LYS A 246 -12.22 -18.35 23.88
N LYS A 247 -13.18 -18.83 23.09
CA LYS A 247 -14.30 -19.65 23.58
C LYS A 247 -13.82 -20.97 24.18
N TRP A 248 -12.87 -21.63 23.53
CA TRP A 248 -12.25 -22.86 24.05
C TRP A 248 -11.49 -22.58 25.36
N GLN A 249 -10.70 -21.51 25.42
CA GLN A 249 -9.97 -21.12 26.64
C GLN A 249 -10.93 -20.93 27.82
N LYS A 250 -12.02 -20.19 27.61
CA LYS A 250 -13.03 -19.96 28.64
C LYS A 250 -13.72 -21.26 29.07
N LYS A 251 -14.06 -22.14 28.13
CA LYS A 251 -14.70 -23.44 28.41
C LYS A 251 -13.83 -24.33 29.31
N TYR A 252 -12.52 -24.34 29.09
CA TYR A 252 -11.58 -25.22 29.80
C TYR A 252 -10.72 -24.50 30.87
N GLY A 253 -11.03 -23.24 31.20
CA GLY A 253 -10.30 -22.47 32.22
C GLY A 253 -8.84 -22.18 31.88
N ARG A 254 -8.52 -22.05 30.58
CA ARG A 254 -7.18 -21.85 30.00
C ARG A 254 -6.92 -20.39 29.57
N GLU A 255 -7.64 -19.45 30.15
CA GLU A 255 -7.41 -18.01 29.95
C GLU A 255 -6.10 -17.58 30.63
N ASP A 256 -5.40 -16.60 30.05
CA ASP A 256 -4.12 -16.12 30.59
C ASP A 256 -4.29 -15.49 31.99
N ARG A 257 -3.54 -15.99 32.96
CA ARG A 257 -3.52 -15.55 34.36
C ARG A 257 -2.27 -14.73 34.63
N LYS A 258 -2.23 -13.51 34.09
CA LYS A 258 -1.10 -12.60 34.31
C LYS A 258 -0.84 -12.41 35.81
N GLN A 259 0.34 -12.82 36.25
CA GLN A 259 0.76 -12.80 37.65
C GLN A 259 2.10 -12.07 37.78
N GLY A 260 2.29 -11.41 38.93
CA GLY A 260 3.53 -10.73 39.26
C GLY A 260 3.76 -9.42 38.49
N ASP A 261 4.84 -8.73 38.84
CA ASP A 261 5.30 -7.52 38.17
C ASP A 261 6.24 -7.89 37.02
N PRO A 262 5.93 -7.55 35.75
CA PRO A 262 6.82 -7.77 34.61
C PRO A 262 8.26 -7.30 34.82
N ALA A 263 8.50 -6.28 35.65
CA ALA A 263 9.85 -5.80 35.95
C ALA A 263 10.73 -6.86 36.64
N THR A 264 10.11 -7.79 37.39
CA THR A 264 10.81 -8.91 38.06
C THR A 264 11.29 -10.00 37.10
N PHE A 265 10.86 -9.96 35.84
CA PHE A 265 11.30 -10.90 34.80
C PHE A 265 12.10 -10.19 33.69
N ALA A 266 11.64 -9.02 33.27
CA ALA A 266 12.17 -8.30 32.11
C ALA A 266 13.22 -7.23 32.45
N GLY A 267 13.36 -6.86 33.72
CA GLY A 267 14.29 -5.82 34.16
C GLY A 267 15.76 -6.17 33.91
N PRO A 268 16.63 -5.17 33.74
CA PRO A 268 18.05 -5.40 33.49
C PRO A 268 18.72 -6.16 34.65
N ASP A 269 18.39 -5.80 35.90
CA ASP A 269 19.05 -6.27 37.12
C ASP A 269 18.37 -7.49 37.77
N VAL A 270 17.49 -8.17 37.05
CA VAL A 270 16.81 -9.38 37.55
C VAL A 270 17.84 -10.49 37.78
N ASP A 271 17.86 -11.07 38.99
CA ASP A 271 18.64 -12.27 39.31
C ASP A 271 18.17 -13.45 38.45
N THR A 272 19.13 -14.08 37.80
CA THR A 272 18.90 -15.18 36.85
C THR A 272 19.51 -16.51 37.30
N SER A 273 20.01 -16.57 38.54
CA SER A 273 20.62 -17.78 39.11
C SER A 273 19.68 -19.00 39.11
N ASP A 274 18.36 -18.78 39.19
CA ASP A 274 17.33 -19.81 39.16
C ASP A 274 16.66 -20.00 37.79
N TRP A 275 17.13 -19.31 36.75
CA TRP A 275 16.60 -19.44 35.39
C TRP A 275 17.24 -20.61 34.65
N ARG A 276 16.47 -21.26 33.79
CA ARG A 276 16.93 -22.41 33.02
C ARG A 276 17.42 -22.00 31.63
N PRO A 277 18.57 -22.50 31.15
CA PRO A 277 18.98 -22.27 29.77
C PRO A 277 18.05 -22.99 28.78
N VAL A 278 17.70 -22.31 27.70
CA VAL A 278 16.95 -22.83 26.55
C VAL A 278 17.58 -22.34 25.25
N THR A 279 17.35 -23.05 24.15
CA THR A 279 17.79 -22.60 22.82
C THR A 279 16.58 -22.17 22.00
N LEU A 280 16.65 -20.96 21.42
CA LEU A 280 15.64 -20.45 20.49
C LEU A 280 16.27 -20.21 19.11
N PRO A 281 15.58 -20.54 17.99
CA PRO A 281 14.27 -21.19 17.90
C PRO A 281 14.24 -22.63 18.47
N GLY A 282 13.10 -23.00 19.06
CA GLY A 282 12.86 -24.25 19.78
C GLY A 282 11.56 -24.18 20.59
N PHE A 283 10.96 -25.33 20.90
CA PHE A 283 9.77 -25.41 21.76
C PHE A 283 10.17 -25.59 23.22
N PHE A 284 9.39 -24.99 24.13
CA PHE A 284 9.71 -25.04 25.56
C PHE A 284 9.66 -26.46 26.15
N ALA A 285 8.73 -27.29 25.69
CA ALA A 285 8.59 -28.67 26.14
C ALA A 285 9.81 -29.53 25.79
N GLU A 286 10.44 -29.30 24.64
CA GLU A 286 11.69 -29.98 24.24
C GLU A 286 12.84 -29.61 25.18
N ALA A 287 12.81 -28.39 25.72
CA ALA A 287 13.72 -27.95 26.76
C ALA A 287 13.28 -28.35 28.18
N GLY A 288 12.27 -29.24 28.31
CA GLY A 288 11.77 -29.76 29.59
C GLY A 288 11.01 -28.74 30.44
N LEU A 289 10.48 -27.67 29.84
CA LEU A 289 9.55 -26.74 30.47
C LEU A 289 8.09 -27.19 30.24
N PRO A 290 7.11 -26.63 30.97
CA PRO A 290 5.71 -27.01 30.80
C PRO A 290 5.19 -26.84 29.38
N GLU A 291 4.28 -27.73 28.96
CA GLU A 291 3.62 -27.66 27.66
C GLU A 291 2.63 -26.49 27.55
N ALA A 292 2.05 -26.02 28.65
CA ALA A 292 1.10 -24.92 28.63
C ALA A 292 1.22 -24.06 29.90
N GLY A 293 0.95 -22.76 29.77
CA GLY A 293 1.13 -21.74 30.80
C GLY A 293 1.79 -20.48 30.26
N ALA A 294 2.35 -19.66 31.14
CA ALA A 294 3.15 -18.50 30.76
C ALA A 294 4.63 -18.73 31.13
N ILE A 295 5.50 -18.52 30.15
CA ILE A 295 6.95 -18.68 30.29
C ILE A 295 7.62 -17.39 29.84
N TRP A 296 8.49 -16.88 30.69
CA TRP A 296 9.40 -15.79 30.35
C TRP A 296 10.67 -16.36 29.75
N VAL A 297 11.13 -15.75 28.67
CA VAL A 297 12.49 -15.95 28.16
C VAL A 297 13.20 -14.61 28.06
N ARG A 298 14.48 -14.58 28.41
CA ARG A 298 15.31 -13.39 28.29
C ARG A 298 16.70 -13.69 27.76
N ARG A 299 17.30 -12.68 27.14
CA ARG A 299 18.67 -12.70 26.63
C ARG A 299 19.30 -11.32 26.81
N LYS A 300 20.59 -11.34 27.12
CA LYS A 300 21.46 -10.17 27.01
C LYS A 300 21.82 -9.93 25.55
N VAL A 301 21.64 -8.69 25.08
CA VAL A 301 21.94 -8.25 23.73
C VAL A 301 23.01 -7.15 23.82
N PRO A 302 24.24 -7.37 23.32
CA PRO A 302 25.29 -6.37 23.38
C PRO A 302 25.04 -5.24 22.37
N ALA A 303 25.06 -3.98 22.83
CA ALA A 303 25.24 -2.81 21.98
C ALA A 303 26.69 -2.26 22.13
N PRO A 304 27.28 -1.65 21.08
CA PRO A 304 27.08 -1.90 19.65
C PRO A 304 28.10 -2.94 19.16
N SER A 305 27.63 -4.13 18.77
CA SER A 305 28.45 -5.07 17.98
C SER A 305 28.25 -4.88 16.45
N ALA A 306 27.30 -4.02 16.04
CA ALA A 306 27.07 -3.60 14.66
C ALA A 306 26.57 -2.13 14.60
N PRO A 307 26.87 -1.35 13.55
CA PRO A 307 26.52 0.07 13.40
C PRO A 307 25.00 0.39 13.31
N ASP A 308 24.13 -0.59 13.54
CA ASP A 308 22.68 -0.47 13.35
C ASP A 308 21.85 -0.59 14.63
N ILE A 309 22.39 -1.11 15.74
CA ILE A 309 21.73 -1.09 17.06
C ILE A 309 22.38 0.00 17.90
N THR A 310 21.87 1.23 17.81
CA THR A 310 22.46 2.38 18.52
C THR A 310 21.38 3.26 19.14
N PRO A 311 21.70 4.04 20.19
CA PRO A 311 20.80 5.03 20.75
C PRO A 311 20.31 6.08 19.74
N ARG A 312 21.00 6.21 18.60
CA ARG A 312 20.65 7.14 17.52
C ARG A 312 19.66 6.58 16.51
N LYS A 313 19.68 5.26 16.27
CA LYS A 313 18.83 4.57 15.27
C LYS A 313 17.65 3.82 15.89
N GLY A 314 17.72 3.44 17.17
CA GLY A 314 16.77 2.50 17.74
C GLY A 314 16.95 1.07 17.20
N ILE A 315 15.95 0.22 17.40
CA ILE A 315 15.95 -1.18 16.96
C ILE A 315 14.63 -1.51 16.31
N ASP A 316 14.67 -2.12 15.13
CA ASP A 316 13.53 -2.76 14.51
C ASP A 316 13.70 -4.28 14.60
N MET A 317 12.82 -4.92 15.38
CA MET A 317 12.87 -6.35 15.68
C MET A 317 11.82 -7.10 14.90
N PHE A 318 12.23 -8.16 14.23
CA PHE A 318 11.35 -9.16 13.63
C PHE A 318 11.43 -10.42 14.48
N LEU A 319 10.33 -10.74 15.16
CA LEU A 319 10.21 -11.89 16.05
C LEU A 319 9.19 -12.87 15.49
N ASP A 320 9.47 -13.41 14.31
CA ASP A 320 8.57 -14.31 13.59
C ASP A 320 8.46 -15.66 14.33
N ASN A 321 7.36 -16.38 14.08
CA ASN A 321 7.12 -17.75 14.53
C ASN A 321 7.06 -17.97 16.06
N ILE A 322 6.83 -16.93 16.86
CA ILE A 322 6.43 -17.12 18.25
C ILE A 322 5.07 -17.83 18.27
N ARG A 323 4.98 -18.96 18.98
CA ARG A 323 3.73 -19.69 19.19
C ARG A 323 2.87 -18.98 20.21
N ASP A 324 1.56 -19.04 19.97
CA ASP A 324 0.52 -18.39 20.74
C ASP A 324 0.73 -16.87 20.93
N SER A 325 0.31 -16.30 22.06
CA SER A 325 0.43 -14.87 22.30
C SER A 325 1.72 -14.54 23.04
N ASN A 326 2.25 -13.34 22.76
CA ASN A 326 3.47 -12.88 23.41
C ASN A 326 3.47 -11.39 23.72
N GLU A 327 4.31 -11.03 24.69
CA GLU A 327 4.64 -9.66 25.05
C GLU A 327 6.15 -9.47 24.95
N VAL A 328 6.57 -8.32 24.41
CA VAL A 328 7.98 -8.02 24.13
C VAL A 328 8.42 -6.88 25.02
N TYR A 329 9.55 -7.06 25.69
CA TYR A 329 10.12 -6.10 26.62
C TYR A 329 11.58 -5.81 26.26
N TRP A 330 11.94 -4.54 26.36
CA TRP A 330 13.31 -4.05 26.21
C TRP A 330 13.72 -3.31 27.48
N ASN A 331 14.75 -3.79 28.17
CA ASN A 331 15.24 -3.23 29.44
C ASN A 331 14.10 -3.02 30.46
N GLY A 332 13.22 -4.02 30.64
CA GLY A 332 12.07 -3.96 31.53
C GLY A 332 10.84 -3.20 30.99
N ARG A 333 10.98 -2.44 29.91
CA ARG A 333 9.87 -1.69 29.30
C ARG A 333 9.15 -2.52 28.25
N ARG A 334 7.82 -2.61 28.33
CA ARG A 334 6.99 -3.23 27.28
C ARG A 334 7.06 -2.40 25.99
N VAL A 335 7.49 -3.03 24.91
CA VAL A 335 7.63 -2.41 23.57
C VAL A 335 6.58 -2.93 22.58
N GLY A 336 5.89 -4.02 22.91
CA GLY A 336 4.75 -4.48 22.13
C GLY A 336 4.16 -5.80 22.63
N SER A 337 3.15 -6.26 21.92
CA SER A 337 2.55 -7.58 22.11
C SER A 337 1.93 -8.09 20.82
N SER A 338 1.83 -9.40 20.70
CA SER A 338 1.13 -10.07 19.61
C SER A 338 0.12 -11.04 20.22
N PRO A 339 -1.20 -10.84 20.01
CA PRO A 339 -2.21 -11.84 20.36
C PRO A 339 -2.10 -13.08 19.46
N ILE A 340 -2.88 -14.12 19.79
CA ILE A 340 -2.93 -15.41 19.07
C ILE A 340 -3.26 -15.28 17.58
N ASP A 341 -4.01 -14.23 17.23
CA ASP A 341 -4.48 -13.84 15.90
C ASP A 341 -3.69 -12.68 15.30
N SER A 342 -2.49 -12.41 15.81
CA SER A 342 -1.61 -11.47 15.14
C SER A 342 -1.01 -12.08 13.87
N VAL A 343 -0.93 -11.25 12.83
CA VAL A 343 -0.08 -11.49 11.66
C VAL A 343 1.18 -10.60 11.69
N VAL A 344 1.28 -9.69 12.67
CA VAL A 344 2.36 -8.72 12.82
C VAL A 344 3.32 -9.17 13.91
N HIS A 345 4.59 -9.31 13.54
CA HIS A 345 5.69 -9.72 14.44
C HIS A 345 6.88 -8.73 14.41
N ARG A 346 6.60 -7.48 14.03
CA ARG A 346 7.58 -6.39 13.96
C ARG A 346 7.41 -5.44 15.15
N TYR A 347 8.50 -5.14 15.85
CA TYR A 347 8.50 -4.32 17.06
C TYR A 347 9.62 -3.27 17.01
N GLY A 348 9.26 -2.01 17.26
CA GLY A 348 10.21 -0.90 17.30
C GLY A 348 10.62 -0.52 18.72
N VAL A 349 11.92 -0.37 18.95
CA VAL A 349 12.50 0.23 20.15
C VAL A 349 13.09 1.59 19.77
N LYS A 350 12.64 2.66 20.42
CA LYS A 350 13.23 3.99 20.20
C LYS A 350 14.67 4.02 20.70
N GLY A 351 15.53 4.75 20.00
CA GLY A 351 16.95 4.87 20.34
C GLY A 351 17.22 5.33 21.78
N GLU A 352 16.41 6.24 22.31
CA GLU A 352 16.47 6.67 23.73
C GLU A 352 16.30 5.54 24.76
N TYR A 353 15.82 4.35 24.37
CA TYR A 353 15.69 3.19 25.25
C TYR A 353 16.81 2.15 25.06
N VAL A 354 17.74 2.41 24.14
CA VAL A 354 18.88 1.53 23.87
C VAL A 354 20.07 2.03 24.68
N ASN A 355 20.59 1.18 25.56
CA ASN A 355 21.81 1.45 26.30
C ASN A 355 23.02 1.27 25.37
N GLU A 356 24.08 2.07 25.56
CA GLU A 356 25.33 1.95 24.79
C GLU A 356 26.08 0.64 25.05
N GLY A 357 25.82 -0.04 26.18
CA GLY A 357 26.40 -1.33 26.53
C GLY A 357 25.40 -2.48 26.44
N GLU A 358 25.28 -3.26 27.50
CA GLU A 358 24.37 -4.39 27.52
C GLU A 358 22.90 -3.95 27.60
N ASN A 359 22.06 -4.62 26.82
CA ASN A 359 20.61 -4.49 26.86
C ASN A 359 19.97 -5.85 27.14
N VAL A 360 18.73 -5.85 27.59
CA VAL A 360 17.96 -7.07 27.86
C VAL A 360 16.72 -7.09 26.99
N LEU A 361 16.62 -8.11 26.14
CA LEU A 361 15.40 -8.48 25.45
C LEU A 361 14.72 -9.59 26.24
N ALA A 362 13.47 -9.36 26.65
CA ALA A 362 12.65 -10.35 27.33
C ALA A 362 11.32 -10.54 26.60
N LEU A 363 10.87 -11.78 26.50
CA LEU A 363 9.61 -12.17 25.91
C LEU A 363 8.80 -12.92 26.98
N ARG A 364 7.53 -12.54 27.16
CA ARG A 364 6.56 -13.36 27.88
C ARG A 364 5.74 -14.09 26.84
N VAL A 365 5.82 -15.42 26.80
CA VAL A 365 5.08 -16.25 25.86
C VAL A 365 4.02 -17.01 26.63
N PHE A 366 2.76 -16.86 26.24
CA PHE A 366 1.62 -17.51 26.85
C PHE A 366 1.02 -18.52 25.89
N SER A 367 0.85 -19.75 26.37
CA SER A 367 0.28 -20.87 25.61
C SER A 367 -0.80 -21.59 26.41
N ALA A 368 -1.99 -21.75 25.80
CA ALA A 368 -3.15 -22.28 26.52
C ALA A 368 -3.28 -23.81 26.48
N GLY A 369 -2.63 -24.48 25.53
CA GLY A 369 -2.86 -25.91 25.29
C GLY A 369 -1.77 -26.68 24.55
N GLU A 370 -0.85 -26.02 23.87
CA GLU A 370 0.30 -26.64 23.19
C GLU A 370 1.60 -25.94 23.57
N SER A 371 2.75 -26.59 23.37
CA SER A 371 4.04 -26.01 23.75
C SER A 371 4.30 -24.67 23.06
N GLY A 372 4.45 -23.63 23.88
CA GLY A 372 4.96 -22.34 23.45
C GLY A 372 6.42 -22.41 23.01
N GLY A 373 6.92 -21.28 22.53
CA GLY A 373 8.30 -21.14 22.07
C GLY A 373 8.38 -20.44 20.72
N VAL A 374 9.48 -20.65 20.02
CA VAL A 374 9.71 -20.08 18.69
C VAL A 374 9.86 -21.23 17.70
N ALA A 375 8.85 -21.43 16.85
CA ALA A 375 8.85 -22.55 15.92
C ALA A 375 10.03 -22.47 14.93
N PRO A 376 10.81 -23.56 14.74
CA PRO A 376 11.87 -23.61 13.74
C PRO A 376 11.38 -23.33 12.31
N GLY A 377 12.27 -22.88 11.43
CA GLY A 377 11.95 -22.64 10.01
C GLY A 377 11.41 -21.24 9.68
N GLY A 378 11.35 -20.32 10.63
CA GLY A 378 10.96 -18.92 10.41
C GLY A 378 12.05 -18.08 9.72
N SER A 379 11.64 -17.10 8.92
CA SER A 379 12.55 -16.28 8.10
C SER A 379 13.27 -15.19 8.90
N ARG A 380 12.67 -14.61 9.97
CA ARG A 380 13.33 -13.56 10.78
C ARG A 380 13.05 -13.68 12.28
N PHE A 381 14.12 -13.91 13.05
CA PHE A 381 14.14 -13.80 14.51
C PHE A 381 15.39 -12.98 14.89
N GLN A 382 15.32 -11.66 14.69
CA GLN A 382 16.47 -10.75 14.65
C GLN A 382 16.09 -9.29 14.91
N GLY A 383 17.06 -8.44 15.27
CA GLY A 383 16.91 -6.99 15.36
C GLY A 383 17.96 -6.28 14.51
N ASN A 384 17.55 -5.40 13.58
CA ASN A 384 18.44 -4.71 12.64
C ASN A 384 19.54 -5.63 12.05
N HIS A 385 19.12 -6.80 11.53
CA HIS A 385 19.97 -7.86 10.97
C HIS A 385 20.81 -8.69 11.97
N VAL A 386 20.77 -8.39 13.26
CA VAL A 386 21.44 -9.19 14.30
C VAL A 386 20.53 -10.36 14.72
N PRO A 387 20.93 -11.62 14.48
CA PRO A 387 20.11 -12.77 14.84
C PRO A 387 19.94 -12.89 16.36
N PHE A 388 18.71 -13.12 16.81
CA PHE A 388 18.41 -13.43 18.20
C PHE A 388 18.41 -14.94 18.49
N LYS A 389 18.96 -15.75 17.59
CA LYS A 389 19.07 -17.21 17.71
C LYS A 389 20.14 -17.62 18.74
N GLY A 390 20.00 -18.81 19.30
CA GLY A 390 20.95 -19.43 20.24
C GLY A 390 20.41 -19.48 21.67
N GLU A 391 21.31 -19.36 22.64
CA GLU A 391 20.98 -19.52 24.06
C GLU A 391 20.19 -18.34 24.64
N TRP A 392 19.16 -18.68 25.42
CA TRP A 392 18.30 -17.79 26.19
C TRP A 392 18.13 -18.39 27.59
N LEU A 393 17.67 -17.57 28.54
CA LEU A 393 17.26 -18.02 29.85
C LEU A 393 15.75 -18.03 29.94
N ALA A 394 15.16 -19.04 30.58
CA ALA A 394 13.73 -19.21 30.73
C ALA A 394 13.31 -19.36 32.20
N LYS A 395 12.14 -18.80 32.53
CA LYS A 395 11.50 -18.94 33.83
C LYS A 395 9.99 -19.14 33.67
N VAL A 396 9.46 -20.14 34.34
CA VAL A 396 8.02 -20.42 34.34
C VAL A 396 7.33 -19.41 35.27
N GLU A 397 6.35 -18.66 34.75
CA GLU A 397 5.49 -17.81 35.58
C GLU A 397 4.39 -18.66 36.23
N TYR A 398 3.72 -19.48 35.42
CA TYR A 398 2.80 -20.52 35.87
C TYR A 398 2.63 -21.58 34.79
N ALA A 399 2.18 -22.76 35.20
CA ALA A 399 1.87 -23.88 34.31
C ALA A 399 0.40 -24.27 34.42
N PHE A 400 -0.17 -24.72 33.30
CA PHE A 400 -1.43 -25.43 33.30
C PHE A 400 -1.22 -26.94 33.45
N PRO A 401 -2.20 -27.68 34.00
CA PRO A 401 -2.18 -29.14 33.93
C PRO A 401 -2.28 -29.61 32.47
N PRO A 402 -1.85 -30.84 32.16
CA PRO A 402 -2.10 -31.46 30.85
C PRO A 402 -3.57 -31.38 30.45
N LEU A 403 -3.84 -31.29 29.15
CA LEU A 403 -5.21 -31.32 28.64
C LEU A 403 -5.83 -32.70 28.84
N ASP A 404 -7.10 -32.74 29.23
CA ASP A 404 -7.88 -33.97 29.11
C ASP A 404 -8.28 -34.23 27.65
N LYS A 405 -8.76 -35.44 27.36
CA LYS A 405 -9.13 -35.86 26.01
C LYS A 405 -10.17 -34.94 25.37
N ALA A 406 -11.18 -34.50 26.12
CA ALA A 406 -12.23 -33.65 25.57
C ALA A 406 -11.68 -32.27 25.19
N ALA A 407 -10.82 -31.70 26.03
CA ALA A 407 -10.16 -30.43 25.76
C ALA A 407 -9.19 -30.52 24.56
N MET A 408 -8.49 -31.65 24.40
CA MET A 408 -7.64 -31.92 23.23
C MET A 408 -8.45 -32.07 21.94
N ASP A 409 -9.52 -32.86 21.97
CA ASP A 409 -10.38 -33.12 20.80
C ASP A 409 -11.05 -31.83 20.30
N GLU A 410 -11.36 -30.89 21.20
CA GLU A 410 -11.92 -29.58 20.88
C GLU A 410 -10.88 -28.47 20.66
N PHE A 411 -9.58 -28.75 20.81
CA PHE A 411 -8.52 -27.73 20.72
C PHE A 411 -8.52 -27.07 19.32
N PRO A 412 -8.74 -25.75 19.21
CA PRO A 412 -8.80 -25.09 17.92
C PRO A 412 -7.45 -25.17 17.20
N LYS A 413 -7.45 -25.77 16.01
CA LYS A 413 -6.26 -25.78 15.14
C LYS A 413 -6.08 -24.41 14.50
N ARG A 414 -4.87 -23.86 14.62
CA ARG A 414 -4.49 -22.61 13.96
C ARG A 414 -4.48 -22.84 12.44
N PRO A 415 -5.23 -22.06 11.64
CA PRO A 415 -5.14 -22.12 10.19
C PRO A 415 -3.80 -21.54 9.70
N ALA A 416 -3.51 -21.68 8.41
CA ALA A 416 -2.35 -21.02 7.80
C ALA A 416 -2.42 -19.51 8.03
N THR A 417 -1.28 -18.88 8.33
CA THR A 417 -1.21 -17.43 8.47
C THR A 417 -1.61 -16.79 7.13
N PRO A 418 -2.69 -15.99 7.09
CA PRO A 418 -3.10 -15.33 5.87
C PRO A 418 -2.10 -14.24 5.51
N ILE A 419 -2.12 -13.83 4.24
CA ILE A 419 -1.44 -12.61 3.81
C ILE A 419 -1.98 -11.39 4.59
N ASP A 420 -1.18 -10.33 4.71
CA ASP A 420 -1.58 -9.09 5.37
C ASP A 420 -2.91 -8.57 4.85
N SER A 421 -3.75 -8.00 5.72
CA SER A 421 -5.11 -7.55 5.36
C SER A 421 -5.11 -6.54 4.21
N GLN A 422 -4.08 -5.70 4.11
CA GLN A 422 -3.90 -4.75 3.00
C GLN A 422 -3.60 -5.42 1.65
N ASN A 423 -3.24 -6.70 1.65
CA ASN A 423 -2.98 -7.48 0.44
C ASN A 423 -4.07 -8.52 0.16
N VAL A 424 -5.06 -8.68 1.04
CA VAL A 424 -6.23 -9.51 0.76
C VAL A 424 -7.01 -8.87 -0.38
N ALA A 425 -7.29 -9.66 -1.41
CA ALA A 425 -7.96 -9.20 -2.62
C ALA A 425 -9.29 -8.50 -2.30
N GLY A 426 -9.49 -7.32 -2.91
CA GLY A 426 -10.66 -6.46 -2.69
C GLY A 426 -10.63 -5.56 -1.47
N TYR A 427 -9.75 -5.79 -0.48
CA TYR A 427 -9.90 -5.11 0.80
C TYR A 427 -9.53 -3.61 0.77
N LEU A 428 -8.56 -3.21 -0.05
CA LEU A 428 -8.21 -1.79 -0.21
C LEU A 428 -9.16 -1.07 -1.16
N TYR A 429 -9.67 -1.76 -2.19
CA TYR A 429 -10.78 -1.23 -2.97
C TYR A 429 -11.95 -0.87 -2.05
N ASN A 430 -12.38 -1.80 -1.22
CA ASN A 430 -13.49 -1.63 -0.28
C ASN A 430 -13.25 -0.53 0.75
N GLY A 431 -12.04 -0.45 1.30
CA GLY A 431 -11.72 0.50 2.37
C GLY A 431 -11.33 1.90 1.90
N MET A 432 -10.76 2.03 0.70
CA MET A 432 -10.06 3.27 0.28
C MET A 432 -10.49 3.82 -1.09
N ILE A 433 -11.19 3.04 -1.92
CA ILE A 433 -11.60 3.44 -3.28
C ILE A 433 -13.12 3.51 -3.41
N HIS A 434 -13.83 2.44 -3.06
CA HIS A 434 -15.29 2.38 -3.01
C HIS A 434 -15.95 3.59 -2.31
N PRO A 435 -15.54 3.99 -1.09
CA PRO A 435 -16.11 5.15 -0.41
C PRO A 435 -15.85 6.51 -1.07
N LEU A 436 -14.96 6.58 -2.07
CA LEU A 436 -14.73 7.78 -2.88
C LEU A 436 -15.68 7.87 -4.07
N ILE A 437 -16.36 6.78 -4.44
CA ILE A 437 -17.34 6.78 -5.53
C ILE A 437 -18.66 7.32 -4.96
N PRO A 438 -19.30 8.35 -5.55
CA PRO A 438 -19.08 8.88 -6.90
C PRO A 438 -18.45 10.29 -6.93
N TYR A 439 -17.44 10.61 -6.10
CA TYR A 439 -16.78 11.92 -6.14
C TYR A 439 -16.34 12.25 -7.56
N ALA A 440 -16.73 13.43 -8.06
CA ALA A 440 -16.38 13.84 -9.39
C ALA A 440 -14.87 14.06 -9.49
N ILE A 441 -14.24 13.33 -10.42
CA ILE A 441 -12.81 13.42 -10.72
C ILE A 441 -12.61 13.64 -12.22
N ARG A 442 -11.51 14.30 -12.58
CA ARG A 442 -11.03 14.42 -13.96
C ARG A 442 -10.35 13.14 -14.42
N GLY A 443 -9.59 12.48 -13.54
CA GLY A 443 -8.84 11.28 -13.89
C GLY A 443 -8.10 10.66 -12.71
N VAL A 444 -7.34 9.61 -13.01
CA VAL A 444 -6.55 8.83 -12.05
C VAL A 444 -5.07 8.90 -12.43
N ILE A 445 -4.20 9.14 -11.45
CA ILE A 445 -2.78 8.80 -11.53
C ILE A 445 -2.46 7.60 -10.64
N TRP A 446 -1.75 6.62 -11.20
CA TRP A 446 -1.49 5.33 -10.57
C TRP A 446 0.00 4.99 -10.54
N TYR A 447 0.51 4.60 -9.37
CA TYR A 447 1.87 4.06 -9.27
C TYR A 447 1.88 2.78 -8.44
N GLN A 448 1.81 1.65 -9.14
CA GLN A 448 1.94 0.31 -8.59
C GLN A 448 2.48 -0.65 -9.63
N GLY A 449 3.13 -1.71 -9.15
CA GLY A 449 3.57 -2.85 -9.93
C GLY A 449 4.67 -3.62 -9.20
N GLU A 450 5.41 -2.96 -8.30
CA GLU A 450 6.48 -3.58 -7.55
C GLU A 450 5.96 -4.66 -6.58
N GLY A 451 4.75 -4.53 -6.04
CA GLY A 451 4.10 -5.61 -5.28
C GLY A 451 3.80 -6.87 -6.10
N ASN A 452 3.75 -6.75 -7.43
CA ASN A 452 3.49 -7.84 -8.37
C ASN A 452 4.72 -8.19 -9.22
N TRP A 453 5.93 -7.79 -8.79
CA TRP A 453 7.18 -7.89 -9.59
C TRP A 453 7.46 -9.28 -10.18
N ASN A 454 7.01 -10.35 -9.53
CA ASN A 454 7.21 -11.74 -9.96
C ASN A 454 6.02 -12.33 -10.74
N ARG A 455 4.99 -11.53 -11.04
CA ARG A 455 3.72 -11.93 -11.66
C ARG A 455 3.35 -11.08 -12.88
N GLY A 456 4.35 -10.60 -13.63
CA GLY A 456 4.14 -9.77 -14.82
C GLY A 456 3.18 -10.36 -15.85
N TYR A 457 3.20 -11.67 -16.07
CA TYR A 457 2.26 -12.35 -16.97
C TYR A 457 0.81 -12.23 -16.49
N GLN A 458 0.52 -12.50 -15.21
CA GLN A 458 -0.82 -12.33 -14.64
C GLN A 458 -1.24 -10.85 -14.61
N TYR A 459 -0.28 -9.94 -14.41
CA TYR A 459 -0.53 -8.49 -14.40
C TYR A 459 -1.10 -7.97 -15.73
N ARG A 460 -0.83 -8.65 -16.85
CA ARG A 460 -1.43 -8.35 -18.17
C ARG A 460 -2.96 -8.48 -18.17
N ALA A 461 -3.53 -9.29 -17.28
CA ALA A 461 -4.98 -9.41 -17.10
C ALA A 461 -5.48 -8.48 -15.98
N ALA A 462 -4.83 -8.51 -14.82
CA ALA A 462 -5.28 -7.78 -13.64
C ALA A 462 -5.34 -6.25 -13.84
N PHE A 463 -4.30 -5.67 -14.46
CA PHE A 463 -4.20 -4.22 -14.58
C PHE A 463 -5.25 -3.58 -15.51
N PRO A 464 -5.43 -4.04 -16.76
CA PRO A 464 -6.50 -3.52 -17.60
C PRO A 464 -7.90 -3.81 -17.03
N ALA A 465 -8.10 -4.95 -16.35
CA ALA A 465 -9.37 -5.25 -15.68
C ALA A 465 -9.69 -4.25 -14.55
N MET A 466 -8.69 -3.88 -13.73
CA MET A 466 -8.86 -2.84 -12.70
C MET A 466 -9.23 -1.48 -13.30
N ILE A 467 -8.55 -1.07 -14.39
CA ILE A 467 -8.83 0.20 -15.08
C ILE A 467 -10.27 0.21 -15.61
N ALA A 468 -10.69 -0.85 -16.28
CA ALA A 468 -12.04 -0.98 -16.84
C ALA A 468 -13.11 -0.98 -15.74
N ASP A 469 -12.88 -1.69 -14.64
CA ASP A 469 -13.80 -1.71 -13.50
C ASP A 469 -13.94 -0.33 -12.86
N TRP A 470 -12.84 0.35 -12.55
CA TRP A 470 -12.92 1.69 -11.96
C TRP A 470 -13.65 2.68 -12.88
N ARG A 471 -13.40 2.63 -14.19
CA ARG A 471 -14.17 3.41 -15.17
C ARG A 471 -15.66 3.14 -15.10
N ALA A 472 -16.06 1.87 -15.04
CA ALA A 472 -17.45 1.46 -14.93
C ALA A 472 -18.08 1.93 -13.61
N LYS A 473 -17.36 1.79 -12.49
CA LYS A 473 -17.85 2.17 -11.15
C LYS A 473 -18.00 3.68 -10.99
N TRP A 474 -17.12 4.48 -11.59
CA TRP A 474 -17.29 5.95 -11.66
C TRP A 474 -18.34 6.39 -12.68
N GLY A 475 -18.72 5.54 -13.64
CA GLY A 475 -19.71 5.86 -14.66
C GLY A 475 -19.28 6.99 -15.61
N ARG A 476 -17.97 7.20 -15.81
CA ARG A 476 -17.41 8.29 -16.64
C ARG A 476 -16.68 7.81 -17.89
N GLY A 477 -17.22 6.81 -18.58
CA GLY A 477 -16.71 6.30 -19.87
C GLY A 477 -15.20 6.03 -19.84
N ASP A 478 -14.46 6.60 -20.81
CA ASP A 478 -13.00 6.51 -20.89
C ASP A 478 -12.31 7.51 -19.97
N LEU A 479 -12.61 7.46 -18.66
CA LEU A 479 -11.95 8.28 -17.64
C LEU A 479 -10.41 8.22 -17.82
N PRO A 480 -9.70 9.37 -17.89
CA PRO A 480 -8.25 9.41 -17.98
C PRO A 480 -7.58 8.55 -16.90
N PHE A 481 -6.68 7.67 -17.32
CA PHE A 481 -5.94 6.80 -16.41
C PHE A 481 -4.45 6.80 -16.78
N TYR A 482 -3.66 7.55 -16.02
CA TYR A 482 -2.22 7.72 -16.26
C TYR A 482 -1.41 7.00 -15.20
N TYR A 483 -0.35 6.30 -15.58
CA TYR A 483 0.37 5.45 -14.64
C TYR A 483 1.87 5.48 -14.83
N CYS A 484 2.57 5.12 -13.76
CA CYS A 484 4.03 5.03 -13.77
C CYS A 484 4.47 3.62 -14.16
N GLN A 485 5.39 3.52 -15.12
CA GLN A 485 6.18 2.31 -15.31
C GLN A 485 6.98 2.05 -14.03
N ILE A 486 7.11 0.80 -13.56
CA ILE A 486 8.00 0.54 -12.43
C ILE A 486 9.46 0.87 -12.78
N ALA A 487 10.15 1.55 -11.87
CA ALA A 487 11.54 1.98 -12.06
C ALA A 487 12.52 0.79 -11.99
N ASN A 488 13.80 1.05 -12.24
CA ASN A 488 14.87 0.06 -12.08
C ASN A 488 15.16 -0.25 -10.62
N LEU A 489 15.60 -1.48 -10.36
CA LEU A 489 16.03 -1.93 -9.03
C LEU A 489 17.13 -2.99 -9.12
N GLY A 490 18.04 -3.01 -8.14
CA GLY A 490 19.06 -4.04 -8.01
C GLY A 490 20.29 -3.79 -8.87
N ALA A 491 21.29 -4.66 -8.77
CA ALA A 491 22.54 -4.51 -9.51
C ALA A 491 22.33 -4.52 -11.02
N HIS A 492 23.14 -3.76 -11.75
CA HIS A 492 23.04 -3.74 -13.21
C HIS A 492 23.33 -5.09 -13.84
N SER A 493 22.52 -5.47 -14.81
CA SER A 493 22.63 -6.74 -15.51
C SER A 493 23.86 -6.75 -16.41
N LYS A 494 24.79 -7.67 -16.11
CA LYS A 494 26.06 -7.84 -16.84
C LYS A 494 25.91 -8.68 -18.12
N GLN A 495 24.81 -9.42 -18.25
CA GLN A 495 24.52 -10.31 -19.37
C GLN A 495 23.11 -10.02 -19.89
N PRO A 496 22.83 -10.24 -21.18
CA PRO A 496 21.48 -10.14 -21.70
C PRO A 496 20.57 -11.13 -20.98
N GLU A 497 19.53 -10.64 -20.32
CA GLU A 497 18.64 -11.51 -19.56
C GLU A 497 17.77 -12.35 -20.51
N ARG A 498 17.83 -13.68 -20.34
CA ARG A 498 16.90 -14.59 -21.02
C ARG A 498 15.45 -14.31 -20.62
N THR A 499 15.23 -13.99 -19.34
CA THR A 499 13.93 -13.66 -18.75
C THR A 499 14.13 -12.65 -17.62
N SER A 500 13.17 -11.75 -17.41
CA SER A 500 13.24 -10.73 -16.37
C SER A 500 11.85 -10.43 -15.80
N ALA A 501 11.56 -10.84 -14.57
CA ALA A 501 10.22 -10.67 -14.01
C ALA A 501 9.82 -9.18 -13.86
N PHE A 502 10.79 -8.32 -13.55
CA PHE A 502 10.58 -6.86 -13.53
C PHE A 502 10.25 -6.30 -14.93
N ALA A 503 10.99 -6.71 -15.96
CA ALA A 503 10.70 -6.27 -17.33
C ALA A 503 9.33 -6.79 -17.80
N GLU A 504 8.91 -7.97 -17.36
CA GLU A 504 7.58 -8.52 -17.66
C GLU A 504 6.45 -7.67 -17.06
N VAL A 505 6.63 -7.09 -15.87
CA VAL A 505 5.66 -6.11 -15.33
C VAL A 505 5.67 -4.82 -16.14
N ARG A 506 6.84 -4.29 -16.53
CA ARG A 506 6.93 -3.08 -17.38
C ARG A 506 6.27 -3.29 -18.74
N GLU A 507 6.42 -4.47 -19.32
CA GLU A 507 5.72 -4.87 -20.54
C GLU A 507 4.21 -4.90 -20.32
N ALA A 508 3.74 -5.56 -19.25
CA ALA A 508 2.32 -5.61 -18.92
C ALA A 508 1.72 -4.20 -18.69
N GLN A 509 2.45 -3.29 -18.05
CA GLN A 509 2.07 -1.88 -17.93
C GLN A 509 1.99 -1.20 -19.30
N SER A 510 2.95 -1.46 -20.20
CA SER A 510 2.95 -0.88 -21.54
C SER A 510 1.83 -1.43 -22.43
N MET A 511 1.45 -2.70 -22.25
CA MET A 511 0.30 -3.31 -22.95
C MET A 511 -1.03 -2.63 -22.58
N ALA A 512 -1.14 -2.06 -21.38
CA ALA A 512 -2.33 -1.31 -20.96
C ALA A 512 -2.53 -0.01 -21.77
N LEU A 513 -1.52 0.46 -22.52
CA LEU A 513 -1.66 1.58 -23.48
C LEU A 513 -2.61 1.25 -24.65
N SER A 514 -3.01 -0.01 -24.82
CA SER A 514 -4.07 -0.39 -25.76
C SER A 514 -5.46 0.07 -25.34
N LEU A 515 -5.67 0.40 -24.06
CA LEU A 515 -6.92 0.96 -23.57
C LEU A 515 -7.02 2.45 -23.95
N PRO A 516 -8.21 2.95 -24.31
CA PRO A 516 -8.41 4.36 -24.62
C PRO A 516 -8.10 5.25 -23.41
N ASN A 517 -7.67 6.49 -23.68
CA ASN A 517 -7.37 7.51 -22.67
C ASN A 517 -6.45 7.03 -21.53
N THR A 518 -5.40 6.30 -21.92
CA THR A 518 -4.33 5.87 -21.02
C THR A 518 -2.99 6.46 -21.43
N GLY A 519 -2.08 6.55 -20.47
CA GLY A 519 -0.74 7.08 -20.68
C GLY A 519 0.23 6.57 -19.62
N GLN A 520 1.49 6.39 -20.02
CA GLN A 520 2.52 5.78 -19.19
C GLN A 520 3.70 6.74 -19.02
N ALA A 521 4.01 7.12 -17.79
CA ALA A 521 5.28 7.74 -17.45
C ALA A 521 6.35 6.64 -17.41
N VAL A 522 7.21 6.59 -18.44
CA VAL A 522 8.37 5.67 -18.49
C VAL A 522 9.38 6.10 -17.44
N LEU A 523 9.84 5.18 -16.57
CA LEU A 523 10.69 5.47 -15.41
C LEU A 523 12.02 4.70 -15.40
N ILE A 524 12.41 4.15 -16.56
CA ILE A 524 13.61 3.31 -16.70
C ILE A 524 14.92 4.01 -16.33
N ASP A 525 14.92 5.35 -16.23
CA ASP A 525 16.10 6.17 -15.94
C ASP A 525 16.09 6.86 -14.56
N VAL A 526 15.02 6.69 -13.77
CA VAL A 526 14.91 7.29 -12.43
C VAL A 526 15.15 6.29 -11.31
N GLY A 527 15.20 4.99 -11.61
CA GLY A 527 15.39 3.92 -10.63
C GLY A 527 16.78 3.90 -9.99
N GLU A 528 16.90 3.20 -8.87
CA GLU A 528 18.14 3.10 -8.08
C GLU A 528 18.46 1.64 -7.79
N GLU A 529 19.75 1.29 -7.68
CA GLU A 529 20.20 -0.08 -7.44
C GLU A 529 19.81 -0.57 -6.03
N GLU A 530 19.93 0.28 -5.02
CA GLU A 530 19.80 -0.11 -3.60
C GLU A 530 18.51 0.38 -2.93
N ASP A 531 17.66 1.11 -3.65
CA ASP A 531 16.39 1.61 -3.12
C ASP A 531 15.27 1.51 -4.16
N ILE A 532 14.21 0.78 -3.81
CA ILE A 532 13.02 0.64 -4.65
C ILE A 532 12.18 1.94 -4.73
N HIS A 533 12.50 2.92 -3.89
CA HIS A 533 11.84 4.23 -3.83
C HIS A 533 12.76 5.31 -4.39
N PRO A 534 12.79 5.51 -5.72
CA PRO A 534 13.68 6.45 -6.37
C PRO A 534 13.48 7.86 -5.80
N ALA A 535 14.59 8.57 -5.57
CA ALA A 535 14.55 9.91 -4.98
C ALA A 535 14.04 10.99 -5.94
N ASP A 536 14.22 10.80 -7.26
CA ASP A 536 13.74 11.74 -8.28
C ASP A 536 12.22 11.62 -8.50
N LYS A 537 11.45 12.07 -7.50
CA LYS A 537 9.99 12.15 -7.56
C LYS A 537 9.48 13.27 -8.44
N MET A 538 10.32 14.27 -8.70
CA MET A 538 9.98 15.40 -9.56
C MET A 538 9.82 14.96 -11.00
N SER A 539 10.79 14.25 -11.57
CA SER A 539 10.69 13.72 -12.94
C SER A 539 9.48 12.80 -13.11
N VAL A 540 9.13 12.00 -12.09
CA VAL A 540 7.94 11.14 -12.11
C VAL A 540 6.66 11.96 -12.21
N GLY A 541 6.47 12.94 -11.32
CA GLY A 541 5.29 13.81 -11.32
C GLY A 541 5.18 14.66 -12.59
N ASP A 542 6.30 15.20 -13.08
CA ASP A 542 6.36 16.01 -14.30
C ASP A 542 5.98 15.20 -15.55
N ARG A 543 6.40 13.93 -15.64
CA ARG A 543 6.04 13.04 -16.76
C ARG A 543 4.54 12.75 -16.76
N LEU A 544 3.94 12.48 -15.61
CA LEU A 544 2.48 12.34 -15.49
C LEU A 544 1.76 13.63 -15.88
N ALA A 545 2.27 14.79 -15.46
CA ALA A 545 1.66 16.08 -15.77
C ALA A 545 1.71 16.37 -17.28
N ARG A 546 2.82 16.06 -17.96
CA ARG A 546 2.93 16.19 -19.42
C ARG A 546 1.90 15.34 -20.15
N ILE A 547 1.67 14.10 -19.70
CA ILE A 547 0.64 13.20 -20.24
C ILE A 547 -0.74 13.86 -20.09
N ALA A 548 -1.08 14.33 -18.89
CA ALA A 548 -2.37 14.99 -18.65
C ALA A 548 -2.54 16.26 -19.49
N LEU A 549 -1.52 17.13 -19.54
CA LEU A 549 -1.54 18.35 -20.34
C LEU A 549 -1.80 18.06 -21.81
N ALA A 550 -1.14 17.05 -22.39
CA ALA A 550 -1.32 16.69 -23.78
C ALA A 550 -2.66 16.00 -24.06
N GLN A 551 -2.99 14.96 -23.29
CA GLN A 551 -4.11 14.06 -23.60
C GLN A 551 -5.45 14.50 -23.00
N THR A 552 -5.45 15.13 -21.82
CA THR A 552 -6.67 15.64 -21.17
C THR A 552 -6.96 17.08 -21.54
N TYR A 553 -5.93 17.94 -21.58
CA TYR A 553 -6.11 19.39 -21.74
C TYR A 553 -5.70 19.93 -23.12
N GLY A 554 -5.33 19.06 -24.06
CA GLY A 554 -5.04 19.42 -25.45
C GLY A 554 -3.85 20.36 -25.65
N LYS A 555 -2.94 20.46 -24.68
CA LYS A 555 -1.74 21.30 -24.77
C LYS A 555 -0.71 20.65 -25.70
N ALA A 556 -0.08 21.46 -26.55
CA ALA A 556 0.99 21.01 -27.45
C ALA A 556 2.30 20.80 -26.69
N VAL A 557 2.42 19.69 -25.95
CA VAL A 557 3.63 19.31 -25.21
C VAL A 557 4.06 17.89 -25.57
N VAL A 558 5.38 17.65 -25.64
CA VAL A 558 5.90 16.29 -25.81
C VAL A 558 5.74 15.54 -24.50
N PHE A 559 4.93 14.48 -24.53
CA PHE A 559 4.50 13.75 -23.33
C PHE A 559 4.99 12.31 -23.23
N SER A 560 5.51 11.74 -24.31
CA SER A 560 6.01 10.38 -24.35
C SER A 560 7.40 10.33 -24.99
N GLY A 561 8.24 9.43 -24.51
CA GLY A 561 9.49 9.05 -25.16
C GLY A 561 9.25 8.01 -26.27
N PRO A 562 10.30 7.56 -26.97
CA PRO A 562 10.17 6.58 -28.04
C PRO A 562 9.50 5.27 -27.56
N VAL A 563 8.47 4.82 -28.26
CA VAL A 563 7.77 3.54 -27.99
C VAL A 563 7.90 2.66 -29.21
N PHE A 564 8.28 1.39 -29.03
CA PHE A 564 8.43 0.43 -30.13
C PHE A 564 7.20 0.42 -31.07
N ASP A 565 7.45 0.54 -32.37
CA ASP A 565 6.44 0.45 -33.43
C ASP A 565 6.59 -0.85 -34.22
N SER A 566 7.76 -1.06 -34.81
CA SER A 566 8.03 -2.20 -35.67
C SER A 566 9.52 -2.54 -35.75
N MET A 567 9.80 -3.76 -36.19
CA MET A 567 11.14 -4.25 -36.52
C MET A 567 11.16 -4.73 -37.97
N THR A 568 12.20 -4.38 -38.71
CA THR A 568 12.50 -4.93 -40.04
C THR A 568 13.90 -5.55 -40.03
N LEU A 569 14.03 -6.76 -40.55
CA LEU A 569 15.33 -7.44 -40.65
C LEU A 569 16.01 -7.04 -41.96
N GLU A 570 17.26 -6.58 -41.87
CA GLU A 570 18.09 -6.08 -42.97
C GLU A 570 19.40 -6.89 -43.00
N GLY A 571 19.36 -8.11 -43.53
CA GLY A 571 20.52 -9.01 -43.54
C GLY A 571 20.89 -9.46 -42.13
N ASP A 572 22.07 -9.04 -41.66
CA ASP A 572 22.61 -9.32 -40.32
C ASP A 572 22.17 -8.28 -39.27
N LYS A 573 21.28 -7.35 -39.63
CA LYS A 573 20.82 -6.25 -38.75
C LYS A 573 19.31 -6.26 -38.57
N ALA A 574 18.87 -5.59 -37.51
CA ALA A 574 17.48 -5.27 -37.27
C ALA A 574 17.32 -3.74 -37.21
N ARG A 575 16.38 -3.19 -37.99
CA ARG A 575 15.97 -1.79 -37.91
C ARG A 575 14.71 -1.68 -37.07
N ILE A 576 14.77 -0.87 -36.02
CA ILE A 576 13.68 -0.62 -35.08
C ILE A 576 13.10 0.76 -35.35
N ARG A 577 11.78 0.83 -35.55
CA ARG A 577 11.02 2.08 -35.66
C ARG A 577 10.28 2.36 -34.36
N PHE A 578 10.11 3.64 -34.03
CA PHE A 578 9.43 4.07 -32.82
C PHE A 578 8.26 5.02 -33.11
N LYS A 579 7.15 4.84 -32.40
CA LYS A 579 6.19 5.91 -32.14
C LYS A 579 6.82 6.92 -31.19
N HIS A 580 6.37 8.17 -31.24
CA HIS A 580 6.90 9.25 -30.40
C HIS A 580 8.42 9.48 -30.55
N ALA A 581 8.96 9.18 -31.74
CA ALA A 581 10.34 9.51 -32.10
C ALA A 581 10.53 11.04 -32.24
N ALA A 582 9.51 11.76 -32.68
CA ALA A 582 9.54 13.22 -32.79
C ALA A 582 9.76 13.89 -31.40
N PRO A 583 10.55 14.99 -31.33
CA PRO A 583 11.15 15.74 -32.44
C PRO A 583 12.45 15.14 -33.00
N GLY A 584 12.89 14.00 -32.48
CA GLY A 584 14.07 13.27 -32.93
C GLY A 584 14.54 12.30 -31.85
N LEU A 585 15.25 11.24 -32.25
CA LEU A 585 15.90 10.34 -31.30
C LEU A 585 17.23 10.94 -30.81
N LEU A 586 17.59 10.60 -29.57
CA LEU A 586 18.79 11.08 -28.91
C LEU A 586 19.48 9.93 -28.15
N ALA A 587 20.75 9.71 -28.44
CA ALA A 587 21.66 8.94 -27.60
C ALA A 587 22.14 9.83 -26.46
N ARG A 588 21.57 9.69 -25.26
CA ARG A 588 22.03 10.48 -24.11
C ARG A 588 23.47 10.04 -23.76
N PRO A 589 24.41 10.97 -23.46
CA PRO A 589 25.73 10.59 -22.99
C PRO A 589 25.63 9.74 -21.72
N MET A 590 26.33 8.60 -21.71
CA MET A 590 26.41 7.73 -20.54
C MET A 590 27.42 8.31 -19.55
N PRO A 591 27.09 8.40 -18.25
CA PRO A 591 28.02 8.92 -17.26
C PRO A 591 29.15 7.93 -16.98
N GLU A 592 30.31 8.43 -16.56
CA GLU A 592 31.44 7.59 -16.12
C GLU A 592 31.15 6.88 -14.78
N THR A 593 30.32 7.50 -13.94
CA THR A 593 29.93 6.98 -12.63
C THR A 593 28.44 7.22 -12.38
N TYR A 594 27.80 6.36 -11.61
CA TYR A 594 26.42 6.53 -11.15
C TYR A 594 26.31 6.34 -9.64
N ALA A 595 25.22 6.81 -9.04
CA ALA A 595 24.92 6.59 -7.63
C ALA A 595 24.00 5.36 -7.47
N PRO A 596 24.44 4.27 -6.83
CA PRO A 596 23.57 3.11 -6.55
C PRO A 596 22.41 3.45 -5.62
N ASN A 597 22.62 4.44 -4.75
CA ASN A 597 21.62 5.07 -3.91
C ASN A 597 21.88 6.57 -3.89
N SER A 598 20.97 7.35 -4.45
CA SER A 598 21.13 8.81 -4.60
C SER A 598 21.17 9.54 -3.25
N LYS A 599 20.63 8.91 -2.18
CA LYS A 599 20.61 9.46 -0.81
C LYS A 599 21.94 9.24 -0.07
N SER A 600 22.81 8.35 -0.57
CA SER A 600 24.07 7.98 0.08
C SER A 600 25.25 8.90 -0.26
N GLY A 601 25.19 9.61 -1.38
CA GLY A 601 26.33 10.36 -1.94
C GLY A 601 27.46 9.48 -2.51
N ARG A 602 27.32 8.14 -2.46
CA ARG A 602 28.30 7.20 -3.03
C ARG A 602 28.14 7.12 -4.54
N MET A 603 29.26 7.25 -5.24
CA MET A 603 29.37 7.05 -6.68
C MET A 603 30.16 5.77 -6.97
N VAL A 604 29.78 5.02 -8.00
CA VAL A 604 30.51 3.84 -8.49
C VAL A 604 30.71 3.93 -10.00
N PRO A 605 31.79 3.33 -10.55
CA PRO A 605 32.03 3.32 -11.99
C PRO A 605 30.89 2.65 -12.76
N LEU A 606 30.51 3.26 -13.89
CA LEU A 606 29.62 2.63 -14.86
C LEU A 606 30.44 1.75 -15.79
N VAL A 607 30.06 0.46 -15.89
CA VAL A 607 30.66 -0.48 -16.84
C VAL A 607 29.63 -0.75 -17.93
N ARG A 608 29.95 -0.34 -19.16
CA ARG A 608 29.09 -0.57 -20.33
C ARG A 608 29.15 -2.03 -20.75
N ASN A 609 27.99 -2.61 -21.08
CA ASN A 609 27.89 -3.94 -21.67
C ASN A 609 28.32 -3.93 -23.14
N SER A 610 28.08 -2.82 -23.85
CA SER A 610 28.53 -2.60 -25.24
C SER A 610 29.37 -1.32 -25.37
N PRO A 611 30.66 -1.32 -24.95
CA PRO A 611 31.47 -0.10 -24.83
C PRO A 611 31.61 0.75 -26.11
N ARG A 612 31.51 0.13 -27.29
CA ARG A 612 31.63 0.79 -28.60
C ARG A 612 30.29 1.18 -29.22
N SER A 613 29.17 0.82 -28.60
CA SER A 613 27.84 1.13 -29.11
C SER A 613 27.49 2.60 -28.88
N GLU A 614 26.72 3.21 -29.79
CA GLU A 614 26.15 4.53 -29.56
C GLU A 614 25.00 4.45 -28.54
N ILE A 615 24.15 3.42 -28.70
CA ILE A 615 23.03 3.14 -27.80
C ILE A 615 23.31 1.88 -26.96
N GLU A 616 23.20 2.02 -25.65
CA GLU A 616 23.28 0.94 -24.66
C GLU A 616 21.90 0.31 -24.42
N GLY A 617 21.87 -0.97 -24.05
CA GLY A 617 20.67 -1.66 -23.58
C GLY A 617 19.94 -2.51 -24.63
N PHE A 618 20.44 -2.58 -25.87
CA PHE A 618 19.95 -3.50 -26.87
C PHE A 618 20.57 -4.90 -26.76
N ALA A 619 19.74 -5.93 -26.87
CA ALA A 619 20.16 -7.30 -27.05
C ALA A 619 19.50 -7.89 -28.31
N ILE A 620 20.20 -8.79 -28.99
CA ILE A 620 19.75 -9.44 -30.23
C ILE A 620 20.03 -10.94 -30.17
N CYS A 621 19.16 -11.76 -30.74
CA CYS A 621 19.39 -13.20 -30.85
C CYS A 621 19.03 -13.74 -32.24
N GLY A 622 19.63 -14.89 -32.59
CA GLY A 622 19.30 -15.67 -33.78
C GLY A 622 18.31 -16.80 -33.47
N GLU A 623 18.14 -17.71 -34.42
CA GLU A 623 17.22 -18.86 -34.30
C GLU A 623 17.53 -19.77 -33.09
N ASP A 624 18.78 -19.79 -32.62
CA ASP A 624 19.20 -20.54 -31.43
C ASP A 624 18.74 -19.92 -30.09
N LYS A 625 18.14 -18.73 -30.14
CA LYS A 625 17.61 -17.96 -29.01
C LYS A 625 18.67 -17.63 -27.95
N LYS A 626 19.95 -17.59 -28.34
CA LYS A 626 21.03 -17.08 -27.49
C LYS A 626 21.11 -15.57 -27.65
N TRP A 627 20.89 -14.86 -26.55
CA TRP A 627 20.91 -13.41 -26.52
C TRP A 627 22.33 -12.89 -26.38
N GLU A 628 22.70 -11.98 -27.27
CA GLU A 628 23.96 -11.24 -27.25
C GLU A 628 23.67 -9.76 -27.03
N TRP A 629 24.55 -9.06 -26.32
CA TRP A 629 24.51 -7.60 -26.29
C TRP A 629 24.79 -7.07 -27.70
N ALA A 630 24.02 -6.08 -28.13
CA ALA A 630 24.05 -5.58 -29.50
C ALA A 630 24.66 -4.18 -29.59
N ASN A 631 25.39 -3.94 -30.67
CA ASN A 631 25.67 -2.57 -31.09
C ASN A 631 24.40 -1.96 -31.67
N ALA A 632 24.20 -0.68 -31.42
CA ALA A 632 23.06 0.07 -31.90
C ALA A 632 23.43 1.52 -32.20
N ARG A 633 22.83 2.08 -33.25
CA ARG A 633 23.02 3.48 -33.68
C ARG A 633 21.73 4.11 -34.20
N ILE A 634 21.61 5.43 -34.07
CA ILE A 634 20.44 6.17 -34.57
C ILE A 634 20.59 6.45 -36.06
N GLU A 635 19.54 6.18 -36.84
CA GLU A 635 19.41 6.55 -38.25
C GLU A 635 18.02 7.17 -38.47
N GLY A 636 17.95 8.51 -38.44
CA GLY A 636 16.69 9.25 -38.54
C GLY A 636 15.76 8.97 -37.36
N GLU A 637 14.56 8.48 -37.64
CA GLU A 637 13.57 8.06 -36.63
C GLU A 637 13.69 6.57 -36.25
N THR A 638 14.77 5.90 -36.69
CA THR A 638 14.99 4.47 -36.45
C THR A 638 16.29 4.22 -35.70
N VAL A 639 16.41 3.04 -35.11
CA VAL A 639 17.66 2.52 -34.54
C VAL A 639 18.04 1.25 -35.29
N VAL A 640 19.27 1.18 -35.77
CA VAL A 640 19.84 -0.04 -36.38
C VAL A 640 20.60 -0.81 -35.32
N VAL A 641 20.28 -2.09 -35.16
CA VAL A 641 20.78 -2.99 -34.10
C VAL A 641 21.45 -4.20 -34.74
N TRP A 642 22.65 -4.58 -34.28
CA TRP A 642 23.38 -5.75 -34.79
C TRP A 642 24.37 -6.31 -33.77
N ALA A 643 24.77 -7.58 -33.93
CA ALA A 643 25.87 -8.18 -33.21
C ALA A 643 26.64 -9.13 -34.14
N ASP A 644 27.97 -9.05 -34.17
CA ASP A 644 28.81 -9.85 -35.10
C ASP A 644 28.63 -11.36 -34.88
N ALA A 645 28.29 -11.77 -33.65
CA ALA A 645 27.99 -13.16 -33.29
C ALA A 645 26.60 -13.65 -33.76
N VAL A 646 25.74 -12.76 -34.25
CA VAL A 646 24.35 -13.04 -34.65
C VAL A 646 24.13 -12.66 -36.12
N PRO A 647 24.61 -13.47 -37.08
CA PRO A 647 24.54 -13.16 -38.51
C PRO A 647 23.12 -13.27 -39.12
N LYS A 648 22.18 -13.89 -38.40
CA LYS A 648 20.78 -14.07 -38.80
C LYS A 648 19.86 -13.73 -37.63
N PRO A 649 19.62 -12.45 -37.35
CA PRO A 649 18.80 -12.04 -36.22
C PRO A 649 17.33 -12.40 -36.42
N VAL A 650 16.67 -12.81 -35.35
CA VAL A 650 15.22 -13.11 -35.33
C VAL A 650 14.44 -12.27 -34.31
N ALA A 651 15.12 -11.75 -33.28
CA ALA A 651 14.49 -10.92 -32.27
C ALA A 651 15.46 -9.93 -31.62
N VAL A 652 14.89 -8.81 -31.17
CA VAL A 652 15.56 -7.72 -30.46
C VAL A 652 14.83 -7.43 -29.14
N ARG A 653 15.60 -7.02 -28.14
CA ARG A 653 15.11 -6.49 -26.86
C ARG A 653 15.82 -5.18 -26.56
N TYR A 654 15.11 -4.23 -25.95
CA TYR A 654 15.68 -2.99 -25.43
C TYR A 654 15.34 -2.85 -23.95
N ALA A 655 16.35 -2.60 -23.12
CA ALA A 655 16.21 -2.38 -21.68
C ALA A 655 15.44 -3.52 -20.97
N TRP A 656 15.54 -4.75 -21.48
CA TRP A 656 14.86 -5.93 -20.95
C TRP A 656 15.65 -6.58 -19.81
N ALA A 657 15.63 -5.92 -18.65
CA ALA A 657 16.33 -6.36 -17.44
C ALA A 657 15.70 -5.72 -16.19
N GLN A 658 16.10 -6.19 -15.00
CA GLN A 658 15.64 -5.56 -13.75
C GLN A 658 16.21 -4.14 -13.60
N ASN A 659 17.51 -3.98 -13.81
CA ASN A 659 18.21 -2.69 -13.86
C ASN A 659 19.13 -2.58 -15.09
N PRO A 660 18.58 -2.25 -16.28
CA PRO A 660 19.37 -2.03 -17.47
C PRO A 660 20.17 -0.73 -17.40
N PHE A 661 21.34 -0.72 -18.04
CA PHE A 661 21.92 0.53 -18.55
C PHE A 661 21.32 0.80 -19.93
N CYS A 662 20.73 1.99 -20.11
CA CYS A 662 20.12 2.38 -21.37
C CYS A 662 20.14 3.90 -21.54
N ASN A 663 20.26 4.37 -22.78
CA ASN A 663 20.42 5.79 -23.10
C ASN A 663 19.67 6.27 -24.34
N LEU A 664 18.67 5.52 -24.83
CA LEU A 664 17.81 6.00 -25.90
C LEU A 664 16.72 6.91 -25.34
N TYR A 665 16.66 8.13 -25.84
CA TYR A 665 15.69 9.17 -25.51
C TYR A 665 15.13 9.77 -26.80
N ASN A 666 14.08 10.58 -26.68
CA ASN A 666 13.83 11.62 -27.68
C ASN A 666 14.53 12.93 -27.29
N THR A 667 14.61 13.87 -28.22
CA THR A 667 15.24 15.19 -28.01
C THR A 667 14.49 16.08 -27.01
N ALA A 668 13.28 15.69 -26.60
CA ALA A 668 12.55 16.34 -25.49
C ALA A 668 12.98 15.83 -24.10
N GLY A 669 13.94 14.91 -24.03
CA GLY A 669 14.49 14.37 -22.79
C GLY A 669 13.65 13.26 -22.15
N LEU A 670 12.75 12.62 -22.90
CA LEU A 670 11.96 11.48 -22.39
C LEU A 670 12.56 10.14 -22.82
N PRO A 671 12.76 9.19 -21.89
CA PRO A 671 13.41 7.91 -22.18
C PRO A 671 12.54 7.01 -23.05
N ALA A 672 13.17 6.18 -23.87
CA ALA A 672 12.48 5.14 -24.62
C ALA A 672 11.91 4.06 -23.71
N ASN A 673 10.73 3.56 -24.06
CA ASN A 673 10.07 2.48 -23.34
C ASN A 673 10.80 1.15 -23.60
N PRO A 674 11.15 0.37 -22.55
CA PRO A 674 11.59 -1.02 -22.69
C PRO A 674 10.64 -1.87 -23.53
N PHE A 675 11.19 -2.75 -24.36
CA PHE A 675 10.38 -3.64 -25.19
C PHE A 675 11.11 -4.94 -25.55
N ARG A 676 10.35 -5.88 -26.10
CA ARG A 676 10.85 -7.08 -26.79
C ARG A 676 10.08 -7.30 -28.09
N THR A 677 10.72 -7.93 -29.07
CA THR A 677 10.08 -8.30 -30.34
C THR A 677 9.75 -9.79 -30.44
N ASP A 678 10.14 -10.59 -29.44
CA ASP A 678 9.87 -12.02 -29.38
C ASP A 678 8.58 -12.35 -28.62
N ASP A 679 8.06 -13.55 -28.88
CA ASP A 679 6.95 -14.16 -28.15
C ASP A 679 7.42 -15.26 -27.18
N PHE A 680 8.72 -15.31 -26.86
CA PHE A 680 9.29 -16.42 -26.08
C PHE A 680 8.65 -16.50 -24.69
N PRO A 681 8.63 -17.69 -24.06
CA PRO A 681 8.00 -17.87 -22.75
C PRO A 681 8.54 -16.92 -21.69
N LEU A 682 7.62 -16.27 -20.97
CA LEU A 682 7.92 -15.44 -19.81
C LEU A 682 8.26 -16.29 -18.58
N ALA A 683 9.11 -15.77 -17.68
CA ALA A 683 9.44 -16.41 -16.41
C ALA A 683 8.22 -16.49 -15.49
N SER A 684 7.39 -15.44 -15.46
CA SER A 684 6.22 -15.38 -14.58
C SER A 684 4.97 -16.10 -15.12
N ARG A 685 5.04 -16.80 -16.26
CA ARG A 685 3.86 -17.41 -16.92
C ARG A 685 3.03 -18.35 -16.04
N ASN A 686 3.67 -18.96 -15.05
CA ASN A 686 3.04 -19.91 -14.11
C ASN A 686 2.87 -19.33 -12.70
N ALA A 687 3.33 -18.10 -12.45
CA ALA A 687 3.19 -17.43 -11.17
C ALA A 687 1.77 -16.85 -11.06
N LYS A 688 1.13 -17.11 -9.93
CA LYS A 688 -0.25 -16.71 -9.63
C LYS A 688 -0.32 -16.06 -8.25
N TYR A 689 -1.38 -15.28 -8.04
CA TYR A 689 -1.71 -14.63 -6.78
C TYR A 689 -1.84 -15.63 -5.63
#